data_AF-A0A1Q5UNS2-F1
#
_entry.id   AF-A0A1Q5UNS2-F1
#
_cell.length_a   1.000
_cell.length_b   1.000
_cell.length_c   1.000
_cell.angle_alpha   90.00
_cell.angle_beta   90.00
_cell.angle_gamma   90.00
#
_symmetry.space_group_name_H-M   'P 1'
#
loop_
_entity.id
_entity.type
_entity.pdbx_description
1 polymer ?
#
loop_
_entity_poly.entity_id
_entity_poly.type
_entity_poly.pdbx_seq_one_letter_code
_entity_poly.pdbx_strand_id
1 'polypeptide(L)'
;MARRLLALSPSGVISTTFPSQIPAWSRTPAEVAGLPIGLREYIADCDGILPEDLSHGDNGDPTILALRIATTFRNTGAGSNLSLEIDWWDHLSEAGAVYPGLPPSPAALPRVTLFGYLDTLPELSGIAAVNLENCFLRSHPDAKYWLPGTPGSPHASFWARLVVTQVYWIGGFGDVQQIGWMNITEWKGIRRDGSVAGVGDGRGWEDVRLPGEKHPAHAYWISDAFNAATWQFASSIIAVGLTYREALAIVAISFLIISFVIAGNGAVGAIYHVPFPVIARASWGFWGSYIAIISRLILAVFWFAIQNVNGGNSVRVMIGAIWPSYLDLHNDIPASQGITTNGMVAFLIFWIFQFPFLCMHPNKLRWLFTIKSIVVPIAWIAILIWAFVAEKGGGGIFAQQKATVSGSKYSWLFLANMTSVLGNYATLSVNQSDFSRYSRINPRWQLLYIPLLPIIFTFISFIGIAASSAGQAHYNLSSIPWDPNELISLWPNRACRFFGAASFAIASLGVNISANSLSAANDFTALAPQVLNIRRGQILCALLSWALVPWKILASADNFLSFMSAYAIFLGPIAAIMLFDFWVVNRAKYDCLALYQPLNPIYRYVCTVPFMTGKTIWGVNWRALVSFIVGVVPSLPGLINAVNPKVDVGEGVHPYQFGWLLGFSATALVYLALSWLFPVKETQIPRAVFPDEIYDERAVVVEGLETDSSEHMSATSQGEKMAAESGKVV
;
A
#
# COMPACT_ATOMS: atom_id res chain seq x y z
N MET A 1 13.87 -8.21 12.20
CA MET A 1 13.10 -9.44 11.92
C MET A 1 13.24 -10.47 13.04
N ALA A 2 14.45 -10.73 13.53
CA ALA A 2 14.70 -11.64 14.66
C ALA A 2 13.81 -11.38 15.90
N ARG A 3 13.65 -10.12 16.34
CA ARG A 3 12.72 -9.78 17.44
C ARG A 3 11.27 -10.14 17.15
N ARG A 4 10.82 -10.00 15.88
CA ARG A 4 9.47 -10.41 15.46
C ARG A 4 9.31 -11.93 15.50
N LEU A 5 10.35 -12.67 15.09
CA LEU A 5 10.37 -14.12 15.19
C LEU A 5 10.18 -14.56 16.65
N LEU A 6 10.95 -13.99 17.58
CA LEU A 6 10.76 -14.24 19.01
C LEU A 6 9.34 -13.86 19.49
N ALA A 7 8.81 -12.71 19.07
CA ALA A 7 7.48 -12.26 19.50
C ALA A 7 6.32 -13.13 18.99
N LEU A 8 6.50 -13.83 17.86
CA LEU A 8 5.46 -14.67 17.24
C LEU A 8 5.63 -16.16 17.51
N SER A 9 6.84 -16.63 17.79
CA SER A 9 7.10 -18.05 18.02
C SER A 9 6.67 -18.47 19.43
N PRO A 10 5.71 -19.42 19.56
CA PRO A 10 5.26 -19.88 20.87
C PRO A 10 6.29 -20.80 21.54
N SER A 11 7.13 -21.49 20.77
CA SER A 11 8.11 -22.43 21.32
C SER A 11 9.45 -22.28 20.63
N GLY A 12 10.49 -22.79 21.27
CA GLY A 12 11.83 -22.94 20.69
C GLY A 12 12.56 -24.11 21.30
N VAL A 13 13.71 -24.48 20.72
CA VAL A 13 14.55 -25.58 21.19
C VAL A 13 15.65 -25.03 22.08
N ILE A 14 15.62 -25.36 23.37
CA ILE A 14 16.70 -25.03 24.29
C ILE A 14 17.71 -26.17 24.31
N SER A 15 18.96 -25.85 23.97
CA SER A 15 20.09 -26.77 24.05
C SER A 15 20.91 -26.52 25.31
N THR A 16 21.12 -27.58 26.09
CA THR A 16 21.93 -27.59 27.33
C THR A 16 22.88 -28.77 27.32
N THR A 17 23.88 -28.78 28.19
CA THR A 17 24.86 -29.85 28.33
C THR A 17 24.64 -30.58 29.64
N PHE A 18 24.69 -31.92 29.61
CA PHE A 18 24.67 -32.70 30.85
C PHE A 18 25.89 -32.36 31.73
N PRO A 19 25.71 -32.25 33.05
CA PRO A 19 26.83 -31.96 33.95
C PRO A 19 27.89 -33.07 33.88
N SER A 20 29.16 -32.69 34.09
CA SER A 20 30.29 -33.63 34.11
C SER A 20 30.18 -34.66 35.24
N GLN A 21 29.49 -34.32 36.32
CA GLN A 21 29.18 -35.22 37.42
C GLN A 21 27.66 -35.43 37.50
N ILE A 22 27.22 -36.61 37.05
CA ILE A 22 25.82 -37.01 37.16
C ILE A 22 25.61 -37.62 38.55
N PRO A 23 24.61 -37.16 39.33
CA PRO A 23 24.34 -37.74 40.64
C PRO A 23 24.02 -39.24 40.54
N ALA A 24 24.60 -40.05 41.43
CA ALA A 24 24.44 -41.51 41.42
C ALA A 24 22.97 -41.98 41.58
N TRP A 25 22.09 -41.12 42.10
CA TRP A 25 20.65 -41.37 42.23
C TRP A 25 19.85 -41.04 40.97
N SER A 26 20.48 -40.38 39.98
CA SER A 26 19.84 -40.10 38.69
C SER A 26 19.76 -41.37 37.85
N ARG A 27 18.68 -41.51 37.06
CA ARG A 27 18.57 -42.54 36.01
C ARG A 27 19.24 -42.13 34.69
N THR A 28 19.94 -40.99 34.67
CA THR A 28 20.69 -40.53 33.51
C THR A 28 21.90 -41.42 33.29
N PRO A 29 22.10 -41.98 32.08
CA PRO A 29 23.29 -42.78 31.77
C PRO A 29 24.58 -41.98 31.99
N ALA A 30 25.64 -42.61 32.50
CA ALA A 30 26.91 -41.92 32.75
C ALA A 30 27.58 -41.47 31.44
N GLU A 31 27.30 -42.16 30.34
CA GLU A 31 27.86 -41.96 29.00
C GLU A 31 27.41 -40.64 28.36
N VAL A 32 26.33 -40.02 28.84
CA VAL A 32 25.86 -38.74 28.30
C VAL A 32 26.47 -37.52 29.00
N ALA A 33 27.29 -37.71 30.04
CA ALA A 33 27.96 -36.61 30.72
C ALA A 33 28.77 -35.75 29.73
N GLY A 34 28.56 -34.44 29.75
CA GLY A 34 29.19 -33.50 28.81
C GLY A 34 28.59 -33.46 27.40
N LEU A 35 27.60 -34.30 27.07
CA LEU A 35 26.91 -34.23 25.78
C LEU A 35 25.82 -33.16 25.79
N PRO A 36 25.60 -32.46 24.65
CA PRO A 36 24.49 -31.54 24.50
C PRO A 36 23.16 -32.30 24.29
N ILE A 37 22.07 -31.71 24.75
CA ILE A 37 20.70 -32.14 24.51
C ILE A 37 19.83 -30.92 24.22
N GLY A 38 19.10 -30.97 23.10
CA GLY A 38 18.10 -29.98 22.71
C GLY A 38 16.69 -30.46 23.01
N LEU A 39 15.91 -29.66 23.72
CA LEU A 39 14.50 -29.94 24.04
C LEU A 39 13.63 -28.73 23.72
N ARG A 40 12.43 -28.98 23.20
CA ARG A 40 11.47 -27.91 22.89
C ARG A 40 10.81 -27.41 24.17
N GLU A 41 10.84 -26.10 24.39
CA GLU A 41 10.31 -25.43 25.58
C GLU A 41 9.34 -24.30 25.17
N TYR A 42 8.39 -23.97 26.04
CA TYR A 42 7.47 -22.85 25.85
C TYR A 42 8.16 -21.52 26.15
N ILE A 43 8.01 -20.57 25.22
CA ILE A 43 8.58 -19.23 25.33
C ILE A 43 7.52 -18.16 25.04
N ALA A 44 7.71 -16.96 25.59
CA ALA A 44 6.91 -15.78 25.23
C ALA A 44 7.72 -14.49 25.45
N ASP A 45 7.47 -13.46 24.62
CA ASP A 45 8.10 -12.14 24.75
C ASP A 45 7.29 -11.25 25.71
N CYS A 46 7.43 -11.50 27.02
CA CYS A 46 6.62 -10.83 28.06
C CYS A 46 7.41 -9.87 28.98
N ASP A 47 8.72 -9.71 28.78
CA ASP A 47 9.56 -8.86 29.64
C ASP A 47 9.07 -7.41 29.74
N GLY A 48 8.62 -6.82 28.63
CA GLY A 48 8.15 -5.44 28.58
C GLY A 48 6.86 -5.15 29.36
N ILE A 49 6.19 -6.18 29.90
CA ILE A 49 4.97 -6.04 30.69
C ILE A 49 5.26 -6.06 32.20
N LEU A 50 6.45 -6.50 32.59
CA LEU A 50 6.88 -6.50 33.98
C LEU A 50 7.21 -5.07 34.46
N PRO A 51 7.03 -4.77 35.76
CA PRO A 51 7.47 -3.51 36.35
C PRO A 51 8.98 -3.27 36.18
N GLU A 52 9.44 -2.01 36.19
CA GLU A 52 10.86 -1.67 35.93
C GLU A 52 11.86 -2.32 36.90
N ASP A 53 11.46 -2.64 38.13
CA ASP A 53 12.29 -3.33 39.12
C ASP A 53 12.48 -4.82 38.83
N LEU A 54 11.65 -5.39 37.95
CA LEU A 54 11.65 -6.82 37.56
C LEU A 54 11.89 -7.02 36.06
N SER A 55 11.69 -5.98 35.25
CA SER A 55 11.90 -5.97 33.81
C SER A 55 13.34 -5.61 33.47
N HIS A 56 13.84 -6.10 32.35
CA HIS A 56 15.07 -5.58 31.76
C HIS A 56 14.77 -4.47 30.74
N GLY A 57 13.57 -3.89 30.78
CA GLY A 57 13.16 -2.81 29.90
C GLY A 57 12.81 -3.29 28.49
N ASP A 58 12.29 -4.51 28.34
CA ASP A 58 11.93 -5.18 27.06
C ASP A 58 13.14 -5.48 26.17
N ASN A 59 14.23 -5.96 26.77
CA ASN A 59 15.50 -6.23 26.07
C ASN A 59 15.46 -7.43 25.12
N GLY A 60 14.28 -8.03 24.92
CA GLY A 60 14.11 -9.26 24.18
C GLY A 60 14.66 -10.47 24.91
N ASP A 61 14.44 -10.51 26.21
CA ASP A 61 14.70 -11.65 27.07
C ASP A 61 13.42 -12.51 27.16
N PRO A 62 13.34 -13.67 26.49
CA PRO A 62 12.14 -14.49 26.50
C PRO A 62 11.78 -14.93 27.92
N THR A 63 10.50 -14.85 28.25
CA THR A 63 9.91 -15.49 29.43
C THR A 63 9.69 -16.97 29.13
N ILE A 64 10.04 -17.81 30.11
CA ILE A 64 9.95 -19.26 30.05
C ILE A 64 9.14 -19.74 31.26
N LEU A 65 8.17 -20.62 31.01
CA LEU A 65 7.51 -21.38 32.06
C LEU A 65 8.29 -22.68 32.28
N ALA A 66 9.20 -22.65 33.27
CA ALA A 66 10.16 -23.72 33.47
C ALA A 66 9.58 -24.84 34.35
N LEU A 67 9.81 -26.11 33.97
CA LEU A 67 9.42 -27.29 34.75
C LEU A 67 10.62 -27.90 35.48
N ARG A 68 10.57 -28.02 36.81
CA ARG A 68 11.71 -28.56 37.61
C ARG A 68 12.11 -29.99 37.22
N ILE A 69 11.19 -30.74 36.62
CA ILE A 69 11.44 -32.11 36.18
C ILE A 69 12.20 -32.18 34.84
N ALA A 70 12.09 -31.17 33.98
CA ALA A 70 12.65 -31.20 32.65
C ALA A 70 14.18 -31.13 32.68
N THR A 71 14.82 -31.93 31.83
CA THR A 71 16.28 -32.07 31.74
C THR A 71 16.96 -30.73 31.46
N THR A 72 16.35 -29.89 30.62
CA THR A 72 16.79 -28.53 30.31
C THR A 72 17.10 -27.74 31.59
N PHE A 73 16.12 -27.63 32.48
CA PHE A 73 16.24 -26.80 33.69
C PHE A 73 17.08 -27.46 34.79
N ARG A 74 17.19 -28.79 34.79
CA ARG A 74 18.12 -29.53 35.66
C ARG A 74 19.57 -29.30 35.25
N ASN A 75 19.86 -29.34 33.95
CA ASN A 75 21.19 -29.07 33.42
C ASN A 75 21.60 -27.62 33.67
N THR A 76 20.71 -26.65 33.43
CA THR A 76 21.01 -25.23 33.75
C THR A 76 21.20 -25.03 35.25
N GLY A 77 20.39 -25.69 36.08
CA GLY A 77 20.56 -25.66 37.55
C GLY A 77 21.88 -26.26 38.03
N ALA A 78 22.47 -27.18 37.25
CA ALA A 78 23.79 -27.74 37.48
C ALA A 78 24.94 -26.92 36.84
N GLY A 79 24.65 -25.73 36.32
CA GLY A 79 25.65 -24.82 35.75
C GLY A 79 25.86 -24.92 34.23
N SER A 80 24.98 -25.61 33.50
CA SER A 80 25.04 -25.62 32.03
C SER A 80 24.70 -24.25 31.46
N ASN A 81 25.53 -23.78 30.52
CA ASN A 81 25.15 -22.72 29.58
C ASN A 81 23.98 -23.21 28.70
N LEU A 82 23.22 -22.28 28.13
CA LEU A 82 22.11 -22.61 27.27
C LEU A 82 22.08 -21.76 26.00
N SER A 83 21.52 -22.34 24.94
CA SER A 83 21.13 -21.63 23.73
C SER A 83 19.68 -21.96 23.38
N LEU A 84 18.94 -21.00 22.86
CA LEU A 84 17.55 -21.13 22.44
C LEU A 84 17.47 -20.90 20.94
N GLU A 85 17.15 -21.94 20.19
CA GLU A 85 16.84 -21.85 18.76
C GLU A 85 15.35 -21.62 18.55
N ILE A 86 15.02 -20.68 17.66
CA ILE A 86 13.66 -20.35 17.25
C ILE A 86 13.62 -20.34 15.73
N ASP A 87 12.68 -21.09 15.15
CA ASP A 87 12.49 -21.20 13.70
C ASP A 87 11.08 -20.77 13.27
N TRP A 88 10.90 -20.63 11.96
CA TRP A 88 9.61 -20.30 11.32
C TRP A 88 9.10 -21.44 10.43
N TRP A 89 9.59 -22.67 10.60
CA TRP A 89 9.39 -23.77 9.65
C TRP A 89 7.95 -24.26 9.58
N ASP A 90 7.20 -24.17 10.67
CA ASP A 90 5.77 -24.54 10.72
C ASP A 90 4.90 -23.72 9.75
N HIS A 91 5.43 -22.60 9.24
CA HIS A 91 4.75 -21.72 8.29
C HIS A 91 5.18 -21.95 6.83
N LEU A 92 5.93 -23.03 6.54
CA LEU A 92 6.43 -23.30 5.19
C LEU A 92 5.33 -23.39 4.12
N SER A 93 4.21 -24.02 4.46
CA SER A 93 3.05 -24.14 3.58
C SER A 93 2.40 -22.79 3.28
N GLU A 94 2.46 -21.85 4.24
CA GLU A 94 1.91 -20.50 4.12
C GLU A 94 2.87 -19.52 3.42
N ALA A 95 4.17 -19.69 3.62
CA ALA A 95 5.22 -18.87 3.02
C ALA A 95 5.43 -19.16 1.53
N GLY A 96 5.22 -20.41 1.10
CA GLY A 96 5.47 -20.84 -0.28
C GLY A 96 6.96 -20.80 -0.65
N ALA A 97 7.25 -20.74 -1.95
CA ALA A 97 8.61 -20.58 -2.44
C ALA A 97 9.12 -19.16 -2.13
N VAL A 98 10.09 -19.07 -1.20
CA VAL A 98 10.73 -17.80 -0.83
C VAL A 98 11.50 -17.19 -2.00
N TYR A 99 12.04 -18.03 -2.89
CA TYR A 99 12.75 -17.61 -4.12
C TYR A 99 12.08 -18.16 -5.38
N PRO A 100 11.98 -17.35 -6.46
CA PRO A 100 11.42 -17.79 -7.73
C PRO A 100 12.20 -19.00 -8.30
N GLY A 101 11.47 -20.07 -8.62
CA GLY A 101 12.04 -21.27 -9.25
C GLY A 101 12.61 -22.30 -8.27
N LEU A 102 12.66 -22.01 -6.97
CA LEU A 102 13.04 -22.98 -5.95
C LEU A 102 11.82 -23.59 -5.27
N PRO A 103 11.85 -24.89 -4.91
CA PRO A 103 10.79 -25.49 -4.11
C PRO A 103 10.76 -24.85 -2.70
N PRO A 104 9.60 -24.85 -2.02
CA PRO A 104 9.53 -24.47 -0.62
C PRO A 104 10.54 -25.29 0.20
N SER A 105 11.40 -24.59 0.94
CA SER A 105 12.41 -25.22 1.79
C SER A 105 12.37 -24.60 3.19
N PRO A 106 12.30 -25.40 4.27
CA PRO A 106 12.43 -24.89 5.65
C PRO A 106 13.71 -24.08 5.82
N ALA A 107 14.78 -24.53 5.16
CA ALA A 107 16.08 -23.91 5.19
C ALA A 107 16.04 -22.44 4.71
N ALA A 108 15.13 -22.12 3.78
CA ALA A 108 14.94 -20.79 3.22
C ALA A 108 14.14 -19.83 4.12
N LEU A 109 13.61 -20.31 5.24
CA LEU A 109 12.88 -19.49 6.21
C LEU A 109 13.79 -19.00 7.35
N PRO A 110 13.43 -17.87 7.97
CA PRO A 110 14.22 -17.29 9.03
C PRO A 110 14.28 -18.16 10.28
N ARG A 111 15.44 -18.15 10.94
CA ARG A 111 15.68 -18.75 12.24
C ARG A 111 16.70 -17.93 13.03
N VAL A 112 16.60 -17.97 14.36
CA VAL A 112 17.48 -17.26 15.28
C VAL A 112 17.93 -18.17 16.41
N THR A 113 19.19 -18.08 16.80
CA THR A 113 19.72 -18.73 18.00
C THR A 113 20.13 -17.64 18.99
N LEU A 114 19.53 -17.70 20.18
CA LEU A 114 19.82 -16.80 21.30
C LEU A 114 20.74 -17.52 22.28
N PHE A 115 21.80 -16.85 22.72
CA PHE A 115 22.73 -17.37 23.71
C PHE A 115 22.64 -16.53 24.98
N GLY A 116 22.76 -17.18 26.12
CA GLY A 116 22.59 -16.51 27.40
C GLY A 116 22.59 -17.45 28.59
N TYR A 117 21.96 -16.97 29.66
CA TYR A 117 21.77 -17.72 30.88
C TYR A 117 20.32 -17.57 31.37
N LEU A 118 19.88 -18.57 32.14
CA LEU A 118 18.56 -18.54 32.75
C LEU A 118 18.62 -17.75 34.06
N ASP A 119 17.74 -16.78 34.21
CA ASP A 119 17.52 -16.05 35.44
C ASP A 119 16.12 -16.39 35.98
N THR A 120 16.04 -16.77 37.25
CA THR A 120 14.78 -17.19 37.88
C THR A 120 14.05 -15.96 38.39
N LEU A 121 12.81 -15.76 37.94
CA LEU A 121 11.99 -14.67 38.44
C LEU A 121 11.58 -14.96 39.90
N PRO A 122 11.56 -13.93 40.77
CA PRO A 122 11.08 -14.09 42.14
C PRO A 122 9.60 -14.48 42.16
N GLU A 123 9.10 -14.93 43.31
CA GLU A 123 7.66 -15.17 43.47
C GLU A 123 6.89 -13.87 43.26
N LEU A 124 6.15 -13.81 42.15
CA LEU A 124 5.36 -12.66 41.76
C LEU A 124 4.02 -12.68 42.51
N SER A 125 3.56 -11.50 42.94
CA SER A 125 2.25 -11.34 43.57
C SER A 125 1.50 -10.12 43.00
N GLY A 126 0.19 -10.08 43.20
CA GLY A 126 -0.65 -8.97 42.77
C GLY A 126 -0.70 -8.77 41.25
N ILE A 127 -0.61 -7.51 40.81
CA ILE A 127 -0.81 -7.11 39.41
C ILE A 127 0.29 -7.66 38.48
N ALA A 128 1.54 -7.72 38.95
CA ALA A 128 2.66 -8.20 38.14
C ALA A 128 2.51 -9.68 37.75
N ALA A 129 2.07 -10.52 38.69
CA ALA A 129 1.74 -11.93 38.43
C ALA A 129 0.63 -12.07 37.39
N VAL A 130 -0.49 -11.36 37.57
CA VAL A 130 -1.64 -11.39 36.66
C VAL A 130 -1.26 -10.94 35.25
N ASN A 131 -0.42 -9.91 35.14
CA ASN A 131 0.03 -9.40 33.85
C ASN A 131 0.95 -10.38 33.12
N LEU A 132 1.90 -11.00 33.84
CA LEU A 132 2.79 -12.01 33.27
C LEU A 132 2.00 -13.24 32.82
N GLU A 133 1.11 -13.76 33.67
CA GLU A 133 0.22 -14.88 33.35
C GLU A 133 -0.63 -14.59 32.12
N ASN A 134 -1.31 -13.43 32.08
CA ASN A 134 -2.12 -13.05 30.93
C ASN A 134 -1.30 -12.87 29.65
N CYS A 135 -0.07 -12.38 29.75
CA CYS A 135 0.82 -12.32 28.59
C CYS A 135 1.18 -13.71 28.10
N PHE A 136 1.65 -14.58 29.00
CA PHE A 136 2.11 -15.92 28.64
C PHE A 136 0.96 -16.79 28.11
N LEU A 137 -0.22 -16.74 28.74
CA LEU A 137 -1.41 -17.48 28.33
C LEU A 137 -2.00 -17.04 26.99
N ARG A 138 -1.66 -15.85 26.48
CA ARG A 138 -2.03 -15.47 25.10
C ARG A 138 -1.28 -16.31 24.08
N SER A 139 -0.02 -16.66 24.36
CA SER A 139 0.78 -17.55 23.53
C SER A 139 0.49 -19.02 23.84
N HIS A 140 0.20 -19.34 25.11
CA HIS A 140 0.05 -20.70 25.63
C HIS A 140 -1.22 -20.89 26.48
N PRO A 141 -2.42 -20.96 25.88
CA PRO A 141 -3.67 -21.08 26.64
C PRO A 141 -3.77 -22.36 27.47
N ASP A 142 -3.05 -23.40 27.07
CA ASP A 142 -2.94 -24.69 27.74
C ASP A 142 -2.10 -24.61 29.02
N ALA A 143 -1.13 -23.69 29.10
CA ALA A 143 -0.24 -23.54 30.26
C ALA A 143 -0.94 -23.22 31.58
N LYS A 144 -2.21 -22.78 31.53
CA LYS A 144 -3.04 -22.47 32.71
C LYS A 144 -3.16 -23.61 33.72
N TYR A 145 -2.98 -24.86 33.29
CA TYR A 145 -3.10 -26.04 34.15
C TYR A 145 -1.82 -26.38 34.93
N TRP A 146 -0.70 -25.75 34.59
CA TRP A 146 0.61 -25.98 35.23
C TRP A 146 1.37 -24.69 35.48
N LEU A 147 0.65 -23.59 35.76
CA LEU A 147 1.26 -22.36 36.24
C LEU A 147 1.86 -22.57 37.64
N PRO A 148 2.83 -21.74 38.08
CA PRO A 148 3.42 -21.88 39.39
C PRO A 148 2.36 -21.78 40.49
N GLY A 149 2.33 -22.77 41.39
CA GLY A 149 1.36 -22.81 42.49
C GLY A 149 -0.04 -23.34 42.13
N THR A 150 -0.31 -23.74 40.88
CA THR A 150 -1.61 -24.32 40.52
C THR A 150 -1.87 -25.65 41.25
N PRO A 151 -2.97 -25.76 42.04
CA PRO A 151 -3.33 -27.00 42.72
C PRO A 151 -3.58 -28.13 41.71
N GLY A 152 -2.98 -29.31 41.94
CA GLY A 152 -3.13 -30.46 41.06
C GLY A 152 -2.28 -30.41 39.79
N SER A 153 -1.36 -29.44 39.65
CA SER A 153 -0.38 -29.46 38.56
C SER A 153 0.45 -30.75 38.61
N PRO A 154 0.64 -31.46 37.47
CA PRO A 154 1.43 -32.69 37.43
C PRO A 154 2.87 -32.51 37.91
N HIS A 155 3.44 -31.31 37.68
CA HIS A 155 4.81 -30.97 38.02
C HIS A 155 4.92 -29.55 38.57
N ALA A 156 5.92 -29.33 39.42
CA ALA A 156 6.24 -28.00 39.92
C ALA A 156 6.89 -27.16 38.81
N SER A 157 6.24 -26.03 38.48
CA SER A 157 6.74 -25.03 37.55
C SER A 157 7.21 -23.77 38.28
N PHE A 158 8.03 -22.97 37.60
CA PHE A 158 8.48 -21.66 38.06
C PHE A 158 8.69 -20.72 36.87
N TRP A 159 8.62 -19.42 37.11
CA TRP A 159 8.89 -18.42 36.10
C TRP A 159 10.40 -18.21 35.95
N ALA A 160 10.87 -18.20 34.71
CA ALA A 160 12.24 -17.88 34.38
C ALA A 160 12.29 -16.96 33.17
N ARG A 161 13.43 -16.31 32.97
CA ARG A 161 13.74 -15.55 31.77
C ARG A 161 15.09 -15.98 31.22
N LEU A 162 15.22 -16.00 29.91
CA LEU A 162 16.52 -16.14 29.27
C LEU A 162 17.11 -14.75 29.07
N VAL A 163 18.17 -14.43 29.83
CA VAL A 163 18.91 -13.19 29.62
C VAL A 163 19.81 -13.34 28.41
N VAL A 164 19.48 -12.64 27.33
CA VAL A 164 20.17 -12.77 26.05
C VAL A 164 21.46 -11.94 26.07
N THR A 165 22.57 -12.61 25.78
CA THR A 165 23.91 -12.00 25.72
C THR A 165 24.46 -11.97 24.30
N GLN A 166 24.09 -12.93 23.45
CA GLN A 166 24.49 -12.97 22.04
C GLN A 166 23.34 -13.52 21.18
N VAL A 167 23.32 -13.13 19.91
CA VAL A 167 22.27 -13.51 18.96
C VAL A 167 22.92 -13.88 17.64
N TYR A 168 22.58 -15.05 17.11
CA TYR A 168 22.97 -15.51 15.80
C TYR A 168 21.74 -15.62 14.91
N TRP A 169 21.73 -14.93 13.78
CA TRP A 169 20.58 -14.84 12.88
C TRP A 169 20.86 -15.55 11.56
N ILE A 170 19.84 -16.23 11.04
CA ILE A 170 19.82 -16.76 9.68
C ILE A 170 18.49 -16.35 9.05
N GLY A 171 18.51 -15.41 8.09
CA GLY A 171 17.29 -14.93 7.42
C GLY A 171 16.67 -15.89 6.40
N GLY A 172 17.43 -16.89 5.93
CA GLY A 172 17.08 -17.84 4.88
C GLY A 172 18.30 -18.20 4.02
N PHE A 173 18.10 -18.87 2.88
CA PHE A 173 19.14 -19.13 1.87
C PHE A 173 18.90 -18.26 0.63
N GLY A 174 19.97 -17.70 0.07
CA GLY A 174 19.98 -16.86 -1.13
C GLY A 174 20.89 -15.66 -0.95
N ASP A 175 21.00 -14.80 -1.95
CA ASP A 175 21.92 -13.65 -1.98
C ASP A 175 21.42 -12.42 -1.18
N VAL A 176 20.18 -12.43 -0.67
CA VAL A 176 19.53 -11.27 -0.02
C VAL A 176 19.16 -11.47 1.47
N GLN A 177 19.74 -12.46 2.15
CA GLN A 177 19.44 -12.71 3.58
C GLN A 177 20.71 -12.65 4.45
N GLN A 178 20.69 -11.79 5.47
CA GLN A 178 21.77 -11.71 6.45
C GLN A 178 21.91 -13.04 7.21
N ILE A 179 23.14 -13.53 7.28
CA ILE A 179 23.55 -14.66 8.12
C ILE A 179 24.72 -14.21 8.98
N GLY A 180 24.61 -14.35 10.30
CA GLY A 180 25.72 -14.06 11.20
C GLY A 180 25.31 -13.56 12.58
N TRP A 181 26.31 -13.11 13.32
CA TRP A 181 26.14 -12.53 14.66
C TRP A 181 25.49 -11.15 14.57
N MET A 182 24.47 -10.92 15.40
CA MET A 182 23.82 -9.61 15.51
C MET A 182 24.47 -8.78 16.61
N ASN A 183 24.45 -7.46 16.44
CA ASN A 183 24.82 -6.53 17.49
C ASN A 183 23.81 -6.62 18.64
N ILE A 184 24.29 -6.94 19.84
CA ILE A 184 23.43 -7.11 21.02
C ILE A 184 22.71 -5.81 21.40
N THR A 185 23.32 -4.65 21.15
CA THR A 185 22.68 -3.34 21.39
C THR A 185 21.51 -3.13 20.45
N GLU A 186 21.59 -3.63 19.22
CA GLU A 186 20.46 -3.58 18.28
C GLU A 186 19.33 -4.52 18.69
N TRP A 187 19.66 -5.76 19.07
CA TRP A 187 18.69 -6.71 19.61
C TRP A 187 17.94 -6.11 20.80
N LYS A 188 18.69 -5.61 21.79
CA LYS A 188 18.16 -5.02 23.01
C LYS A 188 17.50 -3.68 22.81
N GLY A 189 17.69 -2.99 21.68
CA GLY A 189 17.10 -1.68 21.41
C GLY A 189 15.85 -1.71 20.51
N ILE A 190 15.53 -2.83 19.87
CA ILE A 190 14.32 -2.96 19.05
C ILE A 190 13.12 -3.38 19.92
N ARG A 191 12.14 -2.49 20.02
CA ARG A 191 10.86 -2.68 20.75
C ARG A 191 9.73 -2.97 19.77
N ARG A 192 8.51 -3.15 20.28
CA ARG A 192 7.33 -3.46 19.47
C ARG A 192 7.00 -2.36 18.47
N ASP A 193 6.90 -1.12 18.94
CA ASP A 193 6.37 0.04 18.23
C ASP A 193 7.44 1.06 17.80
N GLY A 194 8.73 0.75 18.04
CA GLY A 194 9.86 1.57 17.62
C GLY A 194 11.19 0.98 18.07
N SER A 195 12.29 1.67 17.77
CA SER A 195 13.59 1.39 18.37
C SER A 195 14.03 2.50 19.32
N VAL A 196 14.90 2.17 20.26
CA VAL A 196 15.55 3.14 21.16
C VAL A 196 16.40 4.11 20.32
N ALA A 197 16.54 5.35 20.79
CA ALA A 197 17.29 6.40 20.08
C ALA A 197 18.72 5.94 19.76
N GLY A 198 19.13 6.08 18.49
CA GLY A 198 20.44 5.67 18.01
C GLY A 198 20.57 4.19 17.65
N VAL A 199 19.50 3.39 17.78
CA VAL A 199 19.48 1.97 17.42
C VAL A 199 18.63 1.74 16.16
N GLY A 200 19.17 1.04 15.17
CA GLY A 200 18.46 0.68 13.94
C GLY A 200 17.98 1.89 13.13
N ASP A 201 16.89 1.72 12.39
CA ASP A 201 16.32 2.74 11.49
C ASP A 201 15.06 3.41 12.05
N GLY A 202 14.81 3.28 13.35
CA GLY A 202 13.64 3.82 14.05
C GLY A 202 12.41 2.91 14.03
N ARG A 203 12.43 1.78 13.31
CA ARG A 203 11.30 0.84 13.24
C ARG A 203 11.27 -0.13 14.41
N GLY A 204 10.06 -0.46 14.86
CA GLY A 204 9.83 -1.55 15.81
C GLY A 204 9.71 -2.91 15.12
N TRP A 205 9.69 -3.99 15.89
CA TRP A 205 9.47 -5.32 15.34
C TRP A 205 8.06 -5.51 14.77
N GLU A 206 7.08 -4.66 15.15
CA GLU A 206 5.74 -4.63 14.57
C GLU A 206 5.68 -3.99 13.17
N ASP A 207 6.73 -3.31 12.73
CA ASP A 207 6.82 -2.69 11.39
C ASP A 207 7.38 -3.64 10.32
N VAL A 208 7.88 -4.81 10.72
CA VAL A 208 8.43 -5.83 9.82
C VAL A 208 7.53 -7.06 9.79
N ARG A 209 7.62 -7.89 8.75
CA ARG A 209 6.82 -9.12 8.60
C ARG A 209 7.73 -10.30 8.25
N LEU A 210 7.36 -11.48 8.72
CA LEU A 210 8.02 -12.74 8.35
C LEU A 210 7.41 -13.30 7.06
N PRO A 211 8.15 -14.12 6.29
CA PRO A 211 7.57 -14.83 5.14
C PRO A 211 6.34 -15.65 5.55
N GLY A 212 5.28 -15.61 4.73
CA GLY A 212 4.02 -16.32 4.99
C GLY A 212 3.09 -15.66 6.00
N GLU A 213 3.50 -14.56 6.63
CA GLU A 213 2.66 -13.87 7.60
C GLU A 213 1.46 -13.18 6.91
N LYS A 214 0.24 -13.60 7.26
CA LYS A 214 -1.00 -13.12 6.62
C LYS A 214 -1.21 -11.63 6.90
N HIS A 215 -1.46 -10.87 5.83
CA HIS A 215 -1.88 -9.47 5.92
C HIS A 215 -3.23 -9.26 5.22
N PRO A 216 -4.14 -8.45 5.77
CA PRO A 216 -5.28 -7.97 5.02
C PRO A 216 -4.85 -6.84 4.07
N ALA A 217 -4.09 -7.16 3.00
CA ALA A 217 -3.85 -6.19 1.91
C ALA A 217 -5.18 -5.77 1.22
N HIS A 218 -6.22 -6.59 1.38
CA HIS A 218 -7.59 -6.35 0.88
C HIS A 218 -8.29 -5.16 1.57
N ALA A 219 -7.93 -4.84 2.82
CA ALA A 219 -8.60 -3.79 3.58
C ALA A 219 -8.39 -2.38 2.98
N TYR A 220 -7.27 -2.14 2.30
CA TYR A 220 -6.98 -0.87 1.63
C TYR A 220 -7.96 -0.60 0.49
N TRP A 221 -8.11 -1.55 -0.44
CA TRP A 221 -8.97 -1.35 -1.62
C TRP A 221 -10.45 -1.29 -1.26
N ILE A 222 -10.88 -2.07 -0.27
CA ILE A 222 -12.22 -1.93 0.28
C ILE A 222 -12.38 -0.51 0.84
N SER A 223 -11.44 -0.02 1.65
CA SER A 223 -11.46 1.35 2.18
C SER A 223 -11.49 2.41 1.08
N ASP A 224 -10.66 2.28 0.05
CA ASP A 224 -10.55 3.27 -1.02
C ASP A 224 -11.79 3.29 -1.92
N ALA A 225 -12.43 2.13 -2.12
CA ALA A 225 -13.64 2.04 -2.93
C ALA A 225 -14.84 2.75 -2.29
N PHE A 226 -14.91 2.75 -0.94
CA PHE A 226 -15.88 3.55 -0.17
C PHE A 226 -15.45 5.02 -0.12
N ASN A 227 -15.71 5.72 -1.23
CA ASN A 227 -15.36 7.10 -1.49
C ASN A 227 -16.55 7.85 -2.08
N ALA A 228 -16.81 9.08 -1.61
CA ALA A 228 -17.85 9.96 -2.16
C ALA A 228 -17.75 10.13 -3.69
N ALA A 229 -16.54 10.18 -4.25
CA ALA A 229 -16.34 10.28 -5.71
C ALA A 229 -16.90 9.05 -6.46
N THR A 230 -16.81 7.86 -5.87
CA THR A 230 -17.36 6.62 -6.46
C THR A 230 -18.87 6.70 -6.61
N TRP A 231 -19.53 7.24 -5.59
CA TRP A 231 -20.96 7.53 -5.62
C TRP A 231 -21.29 8.58 -6.67
N GLN A 232 -20.56 9.71 -6.63
CA GLN A 232 -20.81 10.87 -7.48
C GLN A 232 -20.75 10.54 -8.96
N PHE A 233 -19.71 9.82 -9.44
CA PHE A 233 -19.66 9.49 -10.87
C PHE A 233 -20.80 8.53 -11.26
N ALA A 234 -21.12 7.54 -10.42
CA ALA A 234 -22.14 6.54 -10.74
C ALA A 234 -23.54 7.19 -10.84
N SER A 235 -23.85 8.07 -9.89
CA SER A 235 -25.09 8.84 -9.88
C SER A 235 -25.10 9.95 -10.94
N SER A 236 -23.94 10.47 -11.36
CA SER A 236 -23.86 11.43 -12.46
C SER A 236 -24.23 10.79 -13.81
N ILE A 237 -23.86 9.53 -14.06
CA ILE A 237 -24.19 8.82 -15.31
C ILE A 237 -25.71 8.73 -15.53
N ILE A 238 -26.46 8.44 -14.46
CA ILE A 238 -27.92 8.42 -14.53
C ILE A 238 -28.53 9.82 -14.61
N ALA A 239 -27.88 10.82 -14.00
CA ALA A 239 -28.31 12.22 -14.07
C ALA A 239 -28.20 12.81 -15.48
N VAL A 240 -27.18 12.40 -16.26
CA VAL A 240 -27.00 12.84 -17.66
C VAL A 240 -27.87 12.09 -18.67
N GLY A 241 -28.67 11.11 -18.22
CA GLY A 241 -29.73 10.50 -19.03
C GLY A 241 -29.55 9.03 -19.45
N LEU A 242 -28.50 8.35 -18.97
CA LEU A 242 -28.35 6.91 -19.13
C LEU A 242 -29.13 6.14 -18.05
N THR A 243 -29.43 4.88 -18.31
CA THR A 243 -30.11 4.00 -17.36
C THR A 243 -29.15 3.44 -16.32
N TYR A 244 -29.68 2.95 -15.19
CA TYR A 244 -28.86 2.28 -14.16
C TYR A 244 -28.10 1.06 -14.71
N ARG A 245 -28.68 0.34 -15.68
CA ARG A 245 -28.06 -0.84 -16.30
C ARG A 245 -26.82 -0.46 -17.08
N GLU A 246 -26.93 0.63 -17.85
CA GLU A 246 -25.82 1.17 -18.63
C GLU A 246 -24.75 1.74 -17.71
N ALA A 247 -25.13 2.48 -16.66
CA ALA A 247 -24.20 2.98 -15.67
C ALA A 247 -23.40 1.84 -15.04
N LEU A 248 -24.05 0.77 -14.56
CA LEU A 248 -23.36 -0.38 -13.98
C LEU A 248 -22.47 -1.12 -15.00
N ALA A 249 -22.92 -1.25 -16.25
CA ALA A 249 -22.11 -1.86 -17.30
C ALA A 249 -20.85 -1.03 -17.61
N ILE A 250 -21.01 0.30 -17.74
CA ILE A 250 -19.89 1.23 -17.94
C ILE A 250 -18.88 1.10 -16.80
N VAL A 251 -19.35 1.07 -15.56
CA VAL A 251 -18.49 0.91 -14.37
C VAL A 251 -17.76 -0.43 -14.41
N ALA A 252 -18.48 -1.53 -14.55
CA ALA A 252 -17.88 -2.87 -14.55
C ALA A 252 -16.81 -3.03 -15.65
N ILE A 253 -17.10 -2.57 -16.86
CA ILE A 253 -16.17 -2.63 -17.99
C ILE A 253 -14.96 -1.73 -17.77
N SER A 254 -15.17 -0.48 -17.31
CA SER A 254 -14.09 0.46 -17.05
C SER A 254 -13.12 -0.06 -15.98
N PHE A 255 -13.66 -0.57 -14.87
CA PHE A 255 -12.84 -1.15 -13.80
C PHE A 255 -12.16 -2.44 -14.23
N LEU A 256 -12.76 -3.23 -15.13
CA LEU A 256 -12.12 -4.42 -15.69
C LEU A 256 -10.93 -4.04 -16.57
N ILE A 257 -11.06 -3.01 -17.41
CA ILE A 257 -9.97 -2.55 -18.28
C ILE A 257 -8.83 -1.97 -17.44
N ILE A 258 -9.14 -1.07 -16.52
CA ILE A 258 -8.11 -0.35 -15.76
C ILE A 258 -7.42 -1.23 -14.72
N SER A 259 -8.07 -2.29 -14.22
CA SER A 259 -7.47 -3.19 -13.24
C SER A 259 -6.28 -3.96 -13.78
N PHE A 260 -6.23 -4.27 -15.08
CA PHE A 260 -5.03 -4.83 -15.73
C PHE A 260 -3.84 -3.86 -15.63
N VAL A 261 -4.09 -2.57 -15.90
CA VAL A 261 -3.06 -1.54 -15.85
C VAL A 261 -2.60 -1.31 -14.40
N ILE A 262 -3.54 -1.22 -13.46
CA ILE A 262 -3.24 -1.08 -12.01
C ILE A 262 -2.43 -2.29 -11.52
N ALA A 263 -2.81 -3.52 -11.88
CA ALA A 263 -2.09 -4.72 -11.48
C ALA A 263 -0.68 -4.77 -12.08
N GLY A 264 -0.55 -4.43 -13.37
CA GLY A 264 0.72 -4.46 -14.09
C GLY A 264 1.72 -3.41 -13.58
N ASN A 265 1.30 -2.14 -13.46
CA ASN A 265 2.15 -1.06 -12.94
C ASN A 265 2.37 -1.21 -11.42
N GLY A 266 1.36 -1.68 -10.69
CA GLY A 266 1.46 -1.96 -9.26
C GLY A 266 2.46 -3.08 -8.94
N ALA A 267 2.55 -4.11 -9.77
CA ALA A 267 3.55 -5.17 -9.60
C ALA A 267 4.99 -4.65 -9.68
N VAL A 268 5.28 -3.64 -10.52
CA VAL A 268 6.62 -3.03 -10.59
C VAL A 268 7.04 -2.44 -9.24
N GLY A 269 6.13 -1.71 -8.58
CA GLY A 269 6.39 -1.18 -7.24
C GLY A 269 6.63 -2.27 -6.20
N ALA A 270 5.90 -3.39 -6.27
CA ALA A 270 6.08 -4.53 -5.36
C ALA A 270 7.37 -5.31 -5.62
N ILE A 271 7.89 -5.31 -6.85
CA ILE A 271 9.14 -6.00 -7.22
C ILE A 271 10.37 -5.16 -6.82
N TYR A 272 10.34 -3.85 -7.11
CA TYR A 272 11.51 -2.98 -6.96
C TYR A 272 11.44 -2.03 -5.76
N HIS A 273 10.38 -2.07 -4.96
CA HIS A 273 10.22 -1.25 -3.75
C HIS A 273 10.44 0.27 -3.95
N VAL A 274 10.18 0.78 -5.15
CA VAL A 274 10.36 2.19 -5.52
C VAL A 274 9.02 2.86 -5.90
N PRO A 275 8.87 4.19 -5.67
CA PRO A 275 7.65 4.91 -6.04
C PRO A 275 7.56 5.25 -7.53
N PHE A 276 6.38 5.72 -7.93
CA PHE A 276 6.07 6.13 -9.29
C PHE A 276 7.08 7.10 -9.92
N PRO A 277 7.49 8.21 -9.26
CA PRO A 277 8.40 9.16 -9.87
C PRO A 277 9.75 8.58 -10.24
N VAL A 278 10.20 7.55 -9.51
CA VAL A 278 11.46 6.85 -9.76
C VAL A 278 11.29 5.86 -10.90
N ILE A 279 10.21 5.06 -10.89
CA ILE A 279 9.91 4.10 -11.98
C ILE A 279 9.71 4.83 -13.31
N ALA A 280 9.08 6.01 -13.31
CA ALA A 280 8.85 6.79 -14.52
C ALA A 280 10.16 7.17 -15.24
N ARG A 281 11.30 7.26 -14.54
CA ARG A 281 12.61 7.53 -15.13
C ARG A 281 13.10 6.41 -16.05
N ALA A 282 12.67 5.17 -15.79
CA ALA A 282 13.03 4.03 -16.62
C ALA A 282 12.52 4.20 -18.06
N SER A 283 11.26 4.59 -18.21
CA SER A 283 10.58 4.69 -19.51
C SER A 283 10.71 6.07 -20.17
N TRP A 284 10.68 7.16 -19.40
CA TRP A 284 10.73 8.52 -19.94
C TRP A 284 12.13 9.12 -19.99
N GLY A 285 13.10 8.51 -19.30
CA GLY A 285 14.39 9.11 -19.00
C GLY A 285 14.34 10.05 -17.80
N PHE A 286 15.52 10.35 -17.24
CA PHE A 286 15.64 11.07 -15.97
C PHE A 286 14.98 12.46 -15.97
N TRP A 287 15.15 13.24 -17.05
CA TRP A 287 14.54 14.57 -17.21
C TRP A 287 13.18 14.49 -17.91
N GLY A 288 12.96 13.49 -18.77
CA GLY A 288 11.67 13.28 -19.43
C GLY A 288 10.55 12.87 -18.46
N SER A 289 10.88 12.15 -17.38
CA SER A 289 9.90 11.70 -16.39
C SER A 289 9.15 12.83 -15.70
N TYR A 290 9.71 14.04 -15.68
CA TYR A 290 9.04 15.22 -15.11
C TYR A 290 7.71 15.54 -15.79
N ILE A 291 7.53 15.19 -17.08
CA ILE A 291 6.25 15.34 -17.77
C ILE A 291 5.17 14.48 -17.09
N ALA A 292 5.48 13.21 -16.83
CA ALA A 292 4.58 12.28 -16.15
C ALA A 292 4.36 12.69 -14.69
N ILE A 293 5.43 13.06 -13.97
CA ILE A 293 5.38 13.45 -12.56
C ILE A 293 4.53 14.70 -12.35
N ILE A 294 4.75 15.76 -13.13
CA ILE A 294 4.00 17.02 -12.99
C ILE A 294 2.53 16.80 -13.37
N SER A 295 2.25 16.07 -14.45
CA SER A 295 0.87 15.76 -14.87
C SER A 295 0.11 15.03 -13.75
N ARG A 296 0.76 14.06 -13.10
CA ARG A 296 0.16 13.31 -12.00
C ARG A 296 0.02 14.13 -10.72
N LEU A 297 1.03 14.95 -10.39
CA LEU A 297 1.03 15.82 -9.22
C LEU A 297 -0.16 16.77 -9.25
N ILE A 298 -0.39 17.44 -10.38
CA ILE A 298 -1.52 18.37 -10.55
C ILE A 298 -2.82 17.67 -10.17
N LEU A 299 -3.04 16.43 -10.64
CA LEU A 299 -4.27 15.72 -10.35
C LEU A 299 -4.40 15.33 -8.89
N ALA A 300 -3.32 14.93 -8.24
CA ALA A 300 -3.41 14.60 -6.83
C ALA A 300 -3.75 15.81 -5.96
N VAL A 301 -3.27 17.00 -6.32
CA VAL A 301 -3.67 18.23 -5.62
C VAL A 301 -5.15 18.55 -5.90
N PHE A 302 -5.63 18.37 -7.14
CA PHE A 302 -7.06 18.52 -7.45
C PHE A 302 -7.93 17.53 -6.71
N TRP A 303 -7.59 16.24 -6.72
CA TRP A 303 -8.29 15.21 -5.98
C TRP A 303 -8.28 15.50 -4.49
N PHE A 304 -7.16 16.00 -3.98
CA PHE A 304 -7.07 16.41 -2.60
C PHE A 304 -8.06 17.53 -2.27
N ALA A 305 -8.16 18.52 -3.16
CA ALA A 305 -9.07 19.65 -3.05
C ALA A 305 -10.55 19.22 -3.17
N ILE A 306 -10.88 18.35 -4.13
CA ILE A 306 -12.22 17.77 -4.32
C ILE A 306 -12.66 17.00 -3.06
N GLN A 307 -11.77 16.18 -2.48
CA GLN A 307 -12.09 15.44 -1.27
C GLN A 307 -12.25 16.36 -0.03
N ASN A 308 -11.56 17.50 0.03
CA ASN A 308 -11.83 18.50 1.06
C ASN A 308 -13.22 19.13 0.90
N VAL A 309 -13.70 19.34 -0.33
CA VAL A 309 -15.07 19.82 -0.56
C VAL A 309 -16.09 18.76 -0.17
N ASN A 310 -15.88 17.50 -0.56
CA ASN A 310 -16.76 16.41 -0.16
C ASN A 310 -16.85 16.27 1.37
N GLY A 311 -15.70 16.30 2.06
CA GLY A 311 -15.65 16.30 3.52
C GLY A 311 -16.29 17.55 4.13
N GLY A 312 -16.07 18.73 3.55
CA GLY A 312 -16.69 19.99 3.95
C GLY A 312 -18.20 19.99 3.79
N ASN A 313 -18.73 19.45 2.68
CA ASN A 313 -20.16 19.27 2.46
C ASN A 313 -20.77 18.32 3.51
N SER A 314 -20.06 17.23 3.85
CA SER A 314 -20.47 16.36 4.95
C SER A 314 -20.51 17.09 6.29
N VAL A 315 -19.49 17.89 6.61
CA VAL A 315 -19.46 18.71 7.83
C VAL A 315 -20.61 19.73 7.84
N ARG A 316 -20.94 20.35 6.70
CA ARG A 316 -22.08 21.27 6.60
C ARG A 316 -23.39 20.56 6.97
N VAL A 317 -23.60 19.34 6.48
CA VAL A 317 -24.79 18.53 6.79
C VAL A 317 -24.80 18.11 8.27
N MET A 318 -23.64 17.75 8.84
CA MET A 318 -23.50 17.42 10.26
C MET A 318 -23.84 18.61 11.16
N ILE A 319 -23.29 19.79 10.88
CA ILE A 319 -23.57 21.01 11.64
C ILE A 319 -25.05 21.37 11.50
N GLY A 320 -25.62 21.32 10.29
CA GLY A 320 -27.05 21.56 10.08
C GLY A 320 -27.97 20.55 10.78
N ALA A 321 -27.50 19.33 11.05
CA ALA A 321 -28.22 18.34 11.85
C ALA A 321 -28.20 18.68 13.36
N ILE A 322 -27.08 19.19 13.89
CA ILE A 322 -26.96 19.60 15.30
C ILE A 322 -27.63 20.96 15.55
N TRP A 323 -27.39 21.92 14.67
CA TRP A 323 -27.91 23.28 14.75
C TRP A 323 -28.54 23.69 13.41
N PRO A 324 -29.86 23.52 13.25
CA PRO A 324 -30.56 23.88 12.02
C PRO A 324 -30.39 25.35 11.63
N SER A 325 -30.24 26.26 12.60
CA SER A 325 -29.98 27.70 12.36
C SER A 325 -28.72 27.98 11.55
N TYR A 326 -27.78 27.04 11.48
CA TYR A 326 -26.59 27.15 10.62
C TYR A 326 -26.92 27.17 9.13
N LEU A 327 -28.02 26.54 8.73
CA LEU A 327 -28.47 26.51 7.34
C LEU A 327 -28.99 27.88 6.88
N ASP A 328 -29.49 28.69 7.82
CA ASP A 328 -30.05 30.03 7.59
C ASP A 328 -29.03 31.17 7.79
N LEU A 329 -27.74 30.83 7.89
CA LEU A 329 -26.67 31.80 8.05
C LEU A 329 -26.66 32.80 6.87
N HIS A 330 -26.55 34.10 7.19
CA HIS A 330 -26.47 35.14 6.17
C HIS A 330 -25.28 34.91 5.23
N ASN A 331 -25.52 35.00 3.92
CA ASN A 331 -24.53 34.72 2.90
C ASN A 331 -23.98 36.02 2.29
N ASP A 332 -22.81 36.44 2.76
CA ASP A 332 -22.07 37.60 2.22
C ASP A 332 -21.27 37.27 0.94
N ILE A 333 -21.07 35.98 0.63
CA ILE A 333 -20.27 35.56 -0.52
C ILE A 333 -21.09 35.71 -1.82
N PRO A 334 -20.59 36.42 -2.85
CA PRO A 334 -21.28 36.54 -4.13
C PRO A 334 -21.53 35.19 -4.80
N ALA A 335 -22.70 35.02 -5.42
CA ALA A 335 -23.07 33.77 -6.10
C ALA A 335 -22.07 33.35 -7.20
N SER A 336 -21.34 34.30 -7.80
CA SER A 336 -20.28 34.03 -8.80
C SER A 336 -19.08 33.24 -8.26
N GLN A 337 -18.91 33.18 -6.93
CA GLN A 337 -17.84 32.40 -6.30
C GLN A 337 -18.17 30.91 -6.21
N GLY A 338 -19.45 30.52 -6.37
CA GLY A 338 -19.88 29.12 -6.39
C GLY A 338 -19.85 28.42 -5.03
N ILE A 339 -19.81 29.18 -3.92
CA ILE A 339 -19.85 28.66 -2.55
C ILE A 339 -20.61 29.63 -1.64
N THR A 340 -21.33 29.09 -0.66
CA THR A 340 -22.06 29.86 0.37
C THR A 340 -21.20 30.05 1.63
N THR A 341 -21.49 31.05 2.46
CA THR A 341 -20.77 31.29 3.73
C THR A 341 -20.77 30.04 4.62
N ASN A 342 -21.91 29.37 4.77
CA ASN A 342 -21.99 28.12 5.54
C ASN A 342 -21.25 26.94 4.87
N GLY A 343 -21.06 26.96 3.55
CA GLY A 343 -20.20 26.00 2.85
C GLY A 343 -18.72 26.27 3.13
N MET A 344 -18.30 27.53 3.06
CA MET A 344 -16.92 27.95 3.31
C MET A 344 -16.49 27.65 4.75
N VAL A 345 -17.34 27.93 5.73
CA VAL A 345 -17.06 27.62 7.14
C VAL A 345 -16.92 26.12 7.36
N ALA A 346 -17.81 25.31 6.78
CA ALA A 346 -17.74 23.85 6.91
C ALA A 346 -16.49 23.25 6.22
N PHE A 347 -16.12 23.79 5.06
CA PHE A 347 -14.87 23.45 4.37
C PHE A 347 -13.64 23.76 5.23
N LEU A 348 -13.59 24.95 5.84
CA LEU A 348 -12.51 25.34 6.74
C LEU A 348 -12.43 24.41 7.96
N ILE A 349 -13.56 24.07 8.57
CA ILE A 349 -13.62 23.14 9.73
C ILE A 349 -13.08 21.77 9.34
N PHE A 350 -13.52 21.22 8.20
CA PHE A 350 -13.02 19.92 7.73
C PHE A 350 -11.50 19.97 7.44
N TRP A 351 -11.03 21.04 6.79
CA TRP A 351 -9.60 21.22 6.49
C TRP A 351 -8.75 21.29 7.76
N ILE A 352 -9.18 22.07 8.77
CA ILE A 352 -8.49 22.17 10.07
C ILE A 352 -8.48 20.82 10.77
N PHE A 353 -9.60 20.10 10.76
CA PHE A 353 -9.70 18.78 11.38
C PHE A 353 -8.82 17.75 10.69
N GLN A 354 -8.72 17.78 9.36
CA GLN A 354 -7.89 16.87 8.57
C GLN A 354 -6.39 17.17 8.76
N PHE A 355 -6.00 18.43 8.95
CA PHE A 355 -4.60 18.87 8.91
C PHE A 355 -3.64 18.09 9.84
N PRO A 356 -3.95 17.82 11.13
CA PRO A 356 -3.09 17.04 12.00
C PRO A 356 -2.81 15.62 11.48
N PHE A 357 -3.80 14.98 10.86
CA PHE A 357 -3.67 13.62 10.33
C PHE A 357 -2.71 13.55 9.14
N LEU A 358 -2.54 14.64 8.38
CA LEU A 358 -1.55 14.73 7.29
C LEU A 358 -0.11 14.70 7.81
N CYS A 359 0.12 15.19 9.03
CA CYS A 359 1.44 15.22 9.66
C CYS A 359 1.81 13.88 10.32
N MET A 360 0.86 12.94 10.43
CA MET A 360 1.07 11.62 11.02
C MET A 360 1.68 10.65 10.00
N HIS A 361 2.63 9.83 10.47
CA HIS A 361 3.22 8.78 9.62
C HIS A 361 2.17 7.71 9.26
N PRO A 362 2.16 7.17 8.02
CA PRO A 362 1.22 6.13 7.58
C PRO A 362 1.02 4.95 8.54
N ASN A 363 2.08 4.48 9.20
CA ASN A 363 1.98 3.36 10.16
C ASN A 363 1.05 3.66 11.36
N LYS A 364 0.98 4.93 11.80
CA LYS A 364 0.09 5.34 12.91
C LYS A 364 -1.37 5.51 12.46
N LEU A 365 -1.60 5.69 11.17
CA LEU A 365 -2.92 5.89 10.58
C LEU A 365 -3.69 4.57 10.39
N ARG A 366 -3.08 3.41 10.68
CA ARG A 366 -3.71 2.08 10.59
C ARG A 366 -5.09 2.02 11.25
N TRP A 367 -5.23 2.64 12.43
CA TRP A 367 -6.49 2.64 13.18
C TRP A 367 -7.59 3.46 12.49
N LEU A 368 -7.23 4.58 11.85
CA LEU A 368 -8.16 5.39 11.07
C LEU A 368 -8.70 4.57 9.88
N PHE A 369 -7.82 3.84 9.19
CA PHE A 369 -8.23 2.96 8.09
C PHE A 369 -9.06 1.77 8.57
N THR A 370 -8.71 1.14 9.70
CA THR A 370 -9.49 0.05 10.29
C THR A 370 -10.90 0.51 10.66
N ILE A 371 -11.04 1.66 11.33
CA ILE A 371 -12.35 2.22 11.70
C ILE A 371 -13.16 2.53 10.43
N LYS A 372 -12.54 3.19 9.45
CA LYS A 372 -13.18 3.52 8.18
C LYS A 372 -13.70 2.26 7.47
N SER A 373 -12.88 1.21 7.38
CA SER A 373 -13.22 -0.05 6.70
C SER A 373 -14.32 -0.86 7.40
N ILE A 374 -14.75 -0.47 8.61
CA ILE A 374 -15.88 -1.08 9.31
C ILE A 374 -17.10 -0.16 9.28
N VAL A 375 -16.93 1.09 9.72
CA VAL A 375 -18.04 2.03 9.91
C VAL A 375 -18.66 2.45 8.59
N VAL A 376 -17.85 2.77 7.57
CA VAL A 376 -18.36 3.31 6.30
C VAL A 376 -19.16 2.26 5.53
N PRO A 377 -18.69 1.00 5.34
CA PRO A 377 -19.50 -0.03 4.69
C PRO A 377 -20.85 -0.28 5.38
N ILE A 378 -20.88 -0.33 6.71
CA ILE A 378 -22.13 -0.54 7.47
C ILE A 378 -23.09 0.63 7.22
N ALA A 379 -22.61 1.87 7.27
CA ALA A 379 -23.43 3.05 7.01
C ALA A 379 -23.99 3.05 5.58
N TRP A 380 -23.19 2.68 4.58
CA TRP A 380 -23.61 2.68 3.18
C TRP A 380 -24.56 1.55 2.84
N ILE A 381 -24.39 0.38 3.46
CA ILE A 381 -25.38 -0.70 3.39
C ILE A 381 -26.69 -0.26 4.07
N ALA A 382 -26.64 0.46 5.19
CA ALA A 382 -27.84 1.02 5.81
C ALA A 382 -28.54 2.04 4.90
N ILE A 383 -27.79 2.89 4.18
CA ILE A 383 -28.34 3.80 3.16
C ILE A 383 -28.99 3.01 2.01
N LEU A 384 -28.37 1.90 1.57
CA LEU A 384 -28.95 1.02 0.56
C LEU A 384 -30.28 0.43 1.04
N ILE A 385 -30.32 -0.09 2.26
CA ILE A 385 -31.55 -0.62 2.86
C ILE A 385 -32.62 0.47 2.93
N TRP A 386 -32.25 1.68 3.35
CA TRP A 386 -33.16 2.84 3.35
C TRP A 386 -33.72 3.10 1.95
N ALA A 387 -32.90 3.08 0.90
CA ALA A 387 -33.34 3.31 -0.48
C ALA A 387 -34.40 2.28 -0.93
N PHE A 388 -34.18 1.01 -0.62
CA PHE A 388 -35.14 -0.06 -0.94
C PHE A 388 -36.42 0.02 -0.11
N VAL A 389 -36.35 0.40 1.17
CA VAL A 389 -37.52 0.53 2.05
C VAL A 389 -38.36 1.76 1.68
N ALA A 390 -37.72 2.90 1.42
CA ALA A 390 -38.38 4.15 1.05
C ALA A 390 -39.22 4.00 -0.23
N GLU A 391 -38.74 3.17 -1.17
CA GLU A 391 -39.37 2.91 -2.46
C GLU A 391 -40.07 1.53 -2.56
N LYS A 392 -40.34 0.86 -1.43
CA LYS A 392 -41.03 -0.45 -1.36
C LYS A 392 -40.48 -1.51 -2.33
N GLY A 393 -39.16 -1.68 -2.37
CA GLY A 393 -38.47 -2.65 -3.24
C GLY A 393 -37.61 -2.02 -4.35
N GLY A 394 -37.27 -0.73 -4.22
CA GLY A 394 -36.35 -0.02 -5.13
C GLY A 394 -37.04 0.85 -6.18
N GLY A 395 -38.37 0.89 -6.22
CA GLY A 395 -39.12 1.93 -6.93
C GLY A 395 -39.09 1.91 -8.46
N GLY A 396 -39.44 3.05 -9.05
CA GLY A 396 -39.60 3.26 -10.50
C GLY A 396 -38.32 3.10 -11.33
N ILE A 397 -37.13 3.10 -10.73
CA ILE A 397 -35.88 2.94 -11.49
C ILE A 397 -35.71 1.53 -12.06
N PHE A 398 -36.09 0.50 -11.31
CA PHE A 398 -35.99 -0.90 -11.78
C PHE A 398 -37.14 -1.27 -12.74
N ALA A 399 -38.28 -0.58 -12.64
CA ALA A 399 -39.49 -0.89 -13.38
C ALA A 399 -39.75 0.01 -14.61
N GLN A 400 -39.27 1.25 -14.64
CA GLN A 400 -39.74 2.29 -15.58
C GLN A 400 -38.63 3.16 -16.21
N GLN A 401 -37.35 3.00 -15.84
CA GLN A 401 -36.29 3.85 -16.38
C GLN A 401 -35.98 3.54 -17.85
N LYS A 402 -36.10 4.55 -18.72
CA LYS A 402 -35.64 4.52 -20.12
C LYS A 402 -34.56 5.57 -20.31
N ALA A 403 -33.58 5.29 -21.18
CA ALA A 403 -32.58 6.28 -21.56
C ALA A 403 -33.28 7.49 -22.19
N THR A 404 -32.87 8.70 -21.80
CA THR A 404 -33.41 9.95 -22.37
C THR A 404 -32.76 10.30 -23.71
N VAL A 405 -31.67 9.61 -24.08
CA VAL A 405 -30.93 9.77 -25.32
C VAL A 405 -30.99 8.51 -26.19
N SER A 406 -31.00 8.67 -27.51
CA SER A 406 -31.07 7.57 -28.49
C SER A 406 -30.15 7.82 -29.71
N GLY A 407 -29.92 6.78 -30.52
CA GLY A 407 -29.12 6.88 -31.76
C GLY A 407 -27.62 7.09 -31.52
N SER A 408 -26.95 7.84 -32.40
CA SER A 408 -25.51 8.10 -32.29
C SER A 408 -25.13 8.86 -31.01
N LYS A 409 -26.00 9.77 -30.55
CA LYS A 409 -25.80 10.52 -29.29
C LYS A 409 -25.68 9.59 -28.08
N TYR A 410 -26.43 8.49 -28.08
CA TYR A 410 -26.34 7.48 -27.03
C TYR A 410 -24.97 6.79 -26.99
N SER A 411 -24.46 6.32 -28.14
CA SER A 411 -23.16 5.63 -28.22
C SER A 411 -22.00 6.52 -27.77
N TRP A 412 -22.00 7.78 -28.20
CA TRP A 412 -20.98 8.74 -27.80
C TRP A 412 -21.07 9.14 -26.33
N LEU A 413 -22.28 9.26 -25.78
CA LEU A 413 -22.47 9.49 -24.35
C LEU A 413 -22.01 8.29 -23.51
N PHE A 414 -22.25 7.06 -23.97
CA PHE A 414 -21.75 5.84 -23.33
C PHE A 414 -20.21 5.86 -23.25
N LEU A 415 -19.54 6.14 -24.37
CA LEU A 415 -18.08 6.23 -24.42
C LEU A 415 -17.54 7.38 -23.54
N ALA A 416 -18.18 8.55 -23.57
CA ALA A 416 -17.79 9.71 -22.74
C ALA A 416 -17.86 9.40 -21.24
N ASN A 417 -18.92 8.73 -20.80
CA ASN A 417 -19.07 8.30 -19.41
C ASN A 417 -18.04 7.22 -19.06
N MET A 418 -17.74 6.29 -19.97
CA MET A 418 -16.68 5.30 -19.77
C MET A 418 -15.29 5.95 -19.62
N THR A 419 -14.97 6.94 -20.45
CA THR A 419 -13.75 7.75 -20.31
C THR A 419 -13.70 8.48 -18.98
N SER A 420 -14.83 8.99 -18.49
CA SER A 420 -14.93 9.63 -17.18
C SER A 420 -14.64 8.66 -16.03
N VAL A 421 -15.22 7.45 -16.07
CA VAL A 421 -14.96 6.41 -15.05
C VAL A 421 -13.50 5.94 -15.08
N LEU A 422 -12.94 5.70 -16.27
CA LEU A 422 -11.52 5.39 -16.44
C LEU A 422 -10.65 6.53 -15.90
N GLY A 423 -11.00 7.79 -16.17
CA GLY A 423 -10.31 8.98 -15.66
C GLY A 423 -10.25 9.04 -14.13
N ASN A 424 -11.28 8.56 -13.44
CA ASN A 424 -11.37 8.56 -11.98
C ASN A 424 -10.27 7.74 -11.30
N TYR A 425 -9.94 6.59 -11.89
CA TYR A 425 -8.91 5.70 -11.37
C TYR A 425 -7.63 5.68 -12.22
N ALA A 426 -7.56 6.47 -13.29
CA ALA A 426 -6.37 6.61 -14.14
C ALA A 426 -5.14 7.06 -13.34
N THR A 427 -5.34 7.91 -12.33
CA THR A 427 -4.22 8.37 -11.48
C THR A 427 -3.60 7.19 -10.73
N LEU A 428 -4.43 6.36 -10.08
CA LEU A 428 -3.97 5.16 -9.39
C LEU A 428 -3.32 4.15 -10.33
N SER A 429 -3.73 4.09 -11.60
CA SER A 429 -3.10 3.20 -12.59
C SER A 429 -1.62 3.53 -12.87
N VAL A 430 -1.20 4.78 -12.70
CA VAL A 430 0.21 5.17 -12.87
C VAL A 430 0.98 5.11 -11.55
N ASN A 431 0.34 5.45 -10.42
CA ASN A 431 1.03 5.59 -9.14
C ASN A 431 0.72 4.54 -8.09
N GLN A 432 0.15 3.42 -8.51
CA GLN A 432 -0.05 2.25 -7.64
C GLN A 432 1.24 1.82 -6.93
N SER A 433 2.40 2.03 -7.56
CA SER A 433 3.73 1.76 -7.00
C SER A 433 4.05 2.53 -5.72
N ASP A 434 3.42 3.69 -5.50
CA ASP A 434 3.57 4.45 -4.25
C ASP A 434 3.06 3.66 -3.03
N PHE A 435 2.10 2.77 -3.25
CA PHE A 435 1.52 1.89 -2.23
C PHE A 435 2.14 0.49 -2.29
N SER A 436 2.24 -0.10 -3.47
CA SER A 436 2.70 -1.47 -3.62
C SER A 436 4.18 -1.65 -3.26
N ARG A 437 4.99 -0.57 -3.26
CA ARG A 437 6.37 -0.60 -2.73
C ARG A 437 6.47 -1.03 -1.27
N TYR A 438 5.40 -0.88 -0.50
CA TYR A 438 5.35 -1.32 0.90
C TYR A 438 4.86 -2.76 1.04
N SER A 439 4.38 -3.38 -0.04
CA SER A 439 3.98 -4.78 -0.04
C SER A 439 5.21 -5.66 0.10
N ARG A 440 5.20 -6.55 1.10
CA ARG A 440 6.20 -7.62 1.25
C ARG A 440 5.65 -8.99 0.82
N ILE A 441 4.48 -8.98 0.19
CA ILE A 441 3.78 -10.15 -0.31
C ILE A 441 4.13 -10.32 -1.79
N ASN A 442 4.15 -11.57 -2.27
CA ASN A 442 4.50 -11.92 -3.64
C ASN A 442 3.80 -10.99 -4.66
N PRO A 443 4.53 -10.35 -5.60
CA PRO A 443 3.96 -9.44 -6.60
C PRO A 443 2.81 -10.01 -7.43
N ARG A 444 2.72 -11.35 -7.58
CA ARG A 444 1.61 -12.01 -8.27
C ARG A 444 0.24 -11.72 -7.67
N TRP A 445 0.17 -11.41 -6.37
CA TRP A 445 -1.09 -11.07 -5.70
C TRP A 445 -1.72 -9.77 -6.23
N GLN A 446 -0.98 -8.95 -6.97
CA GLN A 446 -1.55 -7.80 -7.70
C GLN A 446 -2.59 -8.24 -8.74
N LEU A 447 -2.52 -9.47 -9.27
CA LEU A 447 -3.51 -10.02 -10.20
C LEU A 447 -4.91 -10.16 -9.59
N LEU A 448 -5.03 -10.24 -8.26
CA LEU A 448 -6.34 -10.25 -7.60
C LEU A 448 -7.15 -8.98 -7.87
N TYR A 449 -6.50 -7.87 -8.22
CA TYR A 449 -7.20 -6.63 -8.53
C TYR A 449 -8.06 -6.74 -9.79
N ILE A 450 -7.70 -7.65 -10.71
CA ILE A 450 -8.42 -7.85 -11.97
C ILE A 450 -9.88 -8.26 -11.74
N PRO A 451 -10.18 -9.32 -10.95
CA PRO A 451 -11.56 -9.65 -10.61
C PRO A 451 -12.11 -8.79 -9.45
N LEU A 452 -11.29 -8.38 -8.49
CA LEU A 452 -11.78 -7.75 -7.27
C LEU A 452 -12.28 -6.31 -7.48
N LEU A 453 -11.55 -5.49 -8.25
CA LEU A 453 -11.93 -4.08 -8.46
C LEU A 453 -13.26 -3.95 -9.20
N PRO A 454 -13.53 -4.64 -10.32
CA PRO A 454 -14.82 -4.58 -10.99
C PRO A 454 -15.97 -4.98 -10.07
N ILE A 455 -15.81 -6.04 -9.28
CA ILE A 455 -16.87 -6.53 -8.37
C ILE A 455 -17.18 -5.48 -7.30
N ILE A 456 -16.16 -5.01 -6.57
CA ILE A 456 -16.34 -4.08 -5.46
C ILE A 456 -16.89 -2.74 -5.97
N PHE A 457 -16.27 -2.16 -6.99
CA PHE A 457 -16.65 -0.83 -7.48
C PHE A 457 -18.02 -0.82 -8.14
N THR A 458 -18.40 -1.89 -8.83
CA THR A 458 -19.77 -2.02 -9.38
C THR A 458 -20.80 -2.10 -8.26
N PHE A 459 -20.52 -2.86 -7.19
CA PHE A 459 -21.42 -2.93 -6.05
C PHE A 459 -21.56 -1.59 -5.31
N ILE A 460 -20.46 -0.87 -5.11
CA ILE A 460 -20.50 0.44 -4.44
C ILE A 460 -21.18 1.49 -5.32
N SER A 461 -20.94 1.47 -6.64
CA SER A 461 -21.63 2.33 -7.60
C SER A 461 -23.13 2.03 -7.63
N PHE A 462 -23.52 0.76 -7.49
CA PHE A 462 -24.93 0.37 -7.36
C PHE A 462 -25.59 0.99 -6.12
N ILE A 463 -24.90 1.03 -4.98
CA ILE A 463 -25.41 1.70 -3.79
C ILE A 463 -25.71 3.17 -4.11
N GLY A 464 -24.79 3.85 -4.78
CA GLY A 464 -24.97 5.26 -5.12
C GLY A 464 -26.15 5.52 -6.06
N ILE A 465 -26.24 4.73 -7.12
CA ILE A 465 -27.35 4.79 -8.08
C ILE A 465 -28.70 4.53 -7.40
N ALA A 466 -28.80 3.47 -6.61
CA ALA A 466 -30.05 3.09 -5.95
C ALA A 466 -30.52 4.17 -4.96
N ALA A 467 -29.62 4.69 -4.15
CA ALA A 467 -29.96 5.69 -3.14
C ALA A 467 -30.22 7.08 -3.74
N SER A 468 -29.42 7.54 -4.71
CA SER A 468 -29.68 8.79 -5.43
C SER A 468 -31.04 8.73 -6.15
N SER A 469 -31.36 7.60 -6.79
CA SER A 469 -32.65 7.43 -7.44
C SER A 469 -33.82 7.38 -6.46
N ALA A 470 -33.69 6.66 -5.35
CA ALA A 470 -34.72 6.61 -4.33
C ALA A 470 -34.95 8.00 -3.73
N GLY A 471 -33.88 8.78 -3.53
CA GLY A 471 -33.98 10.18 -3.14
C GLY A 471 -34.80 11.04 -4.08
N GLN A 472 -34.56 10.92 -5.39
CA GLN A 472 -35.32 11.66 -6.40
C GLN A 472 -36.81 11.34 -6.33
N ALA A 473 -37.16 10.05 -6.33
CA ALA A 473 -38.55 9.60 -6.33
C ALA A 473 -39.27 9.92 -5.01
N HIS A 474 -38.65 9.61 -3.88
CA HIS A 474 -39.24 9.81 -2.55
C HIS A 474 -39.50 11.28 -2.22
N TYR A 475 -38.57 12.16 -2.60
CA TYR A 475 -38.68 13.60 -2.33
C TYR A 475 -39.25 14.41 -3.51
N ASN A 476 -39.70 13.77 -4.59
CA ASN A 476 -40.22 14.40 -5.80
C ASN A 476 -39.29 15.51 -6.36
N LEU A 477 -37.99 15.22 -6.41
CA LEU A 477 -36.98 16.16 -6.90
C LEU A 477 -37.00 16.25 -8.43
N SER A 478 -36.78 17.45 -8.97
CA SER A 478 -36.68 17.67 -10.42
C SER A 478 -35.47 17.01 -11.07
N SER A 479 -34.39 16.81 -10.31
CA SER A 479 -33.13 16.21 -10.76
C SER A 479 -32.65 15.14 -9.76
N ILE A 480 -31.82 14.21 -10.26
CA ILE A 480 -31.21 13.18 -9.42
C ILE A 480 -30.18 13.83 -8.49
N PRO A 481 -30.25 13.63 -7.15
CA PRO A 481 -29.23 14.10 -6.22
C PRO A 481 -27.96 13.25 -6.40
N TRP A 482 -27.03 13.76 -7.22
CA TRP A 482 -25.79 13.07 -7.57
C TRP A 482 -24.74 13.15 -6.45
N ASP A 483 -24.74 14.23 -5.66
CA ASP A 483 -23.95 14.34 -4.42
C ASP A 483 -24.68 13.61 -3.27
N PRO A 484 -24.06 12.62 -2.62
CA PRO A 484 -24.66 11.94 -1.48
C PRO A 484 -25.01 12.88 -0.31
N ASN A 485 -24.29 13.99 -0.14
CA ASN A 485 -24.58 14.95 0.92
C ASN A 485 -25.87 15.72 0.67
N GLU A 486 -26.22 15.99 -0.60
CA GLU A 486 -27.51 16.60 -0.96
C GLU A 486 -28.66 15.68 -0.56
N LEU A 487 -28.56 14.39 -0.87
CA LEU A 487 -29.56 13.39 -0.48
C LEU A 487 -29.74 13.31 1.05
N ILE A 488 -28.64 13.17 1.78
CA ILE A 488 -28.68 13.01 3.25
C ILE A 488 -29.24 14.26 3.92
N SER A 489 -29.02 15.45 3.34
CA SER A 489 -29.55 16.70 3.87
C SER A 489 -31.09 16.75 3.91
N LEU A 490 -31.77 15.96 3.08
CA LEU A 490 -33.23 15.90 3.00
C LEU A 490 -33.86 15.03 4.09
N TRP A 491 -33.07 14.20 4.78
CA TRP A 491 -33.60 13.29 5.79
C TRP A 491 -34.17 14.05 7.00
N PRO A 492 -35.42 13.78 7.42
CA PRO A 492 -36.04 14.50 8.53
C PRO A 492 -35.44 14.13 9.89
N ASN A 493 -34.97 12.89 10.05
CA ASN A 493 -34.33 12.44 11.28
C ASN A 493 -32.92 13.01 11.40
N ARG A 494 -32.71 13.88 12.40
CA ARG A 494 -31.44 14.57 12.66
C ARG A 494 -30.29 13.63 12.97
N ALA A 495 -30.53 12.53 13.70
CA ALA A 495 -29.49 11.56 14.01
C ALA A 495 -29.06 10.79 12.76
N CYS A 496 -30.01 10.33 11.94
CA CYS A 496 -29.71 9.70 10.65
C CYS A 496 -28.91 10.65 9.75
N ARG A 497 -29.34 11.91 9.65
CA ARG A 497 -28.62 12.95 8.89
C ARG A 497 -27.19 13.13 9.36
N PHE A 498 -26.97 13.23 10.67
CA PHE A 498 -25.64 13.38 11.25
C PHE A 498 -24.75 12.17 11.00
N PHE A 499 -25.20 10.95 11.34
CA PHE A 499 -24.39 9.74 11.18
C PHE A 499 -24.16 9.36 9.72
N GLY A 500 -25.15 9.61 8.84
CA GLY A 500 -25.01 9.47 7.40
C GLY A 500 -23.89 10.36 6.89
N ALA A 501 -23.95 11.67 7.16
CA ALA A 501 -22.92 12.61 6.74
C ALA A 501 -21.56 12.33 7.39
N ALA A 502 -21.52 11.93 8.66
CA ALA A 502 -20.28 11.54 9.34
C ALA A 502 -19.58 10.37 8.65
N SER A 503 -20.33 9.41 8.10
CA SER A 503 -19.74 8.31 7.33
C SER A 503 -19.02 8.81 6.06
N PHE A 504 -19.58 9.79 5.35
CA PHE A 504 -18.95 10.41 4.18
C PHE A 504 -17.78 11.33 4.56
N ALA A 505 -17.82 11.99 5.71
CA ALA A 505 -16.69 12.76 6.25
C ALA A 505 -15.50 11.84 6.57
N ILE A 506 -15.74 10.70 7.24
CA ILE A 506 -14.71 9.69 7.54
C ILE A 506 -14.17 9.07 6.25
N ALA A 507 -15.05 8.76 5.29
CA ALA A 507 -14.65 8.25 3.98
C ALA A 507 -13.70 9.22 3.26
N SER A 508 -14.11 10.49 3.16
CA SER A 508 -13.35 11.56 2.51
C SER A 508 -12.00 11.77 3.20
N LEU A 509 -11.97 11.86 4.54
CA LEU A 509 -10.73 11.98 5.32
C LEU A 509 -9.74 10.85 5.03
N GLY A 510 -10.23 9.60 5.08
CA GLY A 510 -9.38 8.43 4.85
C GLY A 510 -8.79 8.39 3.44
N VAL A 511 -9.63 8.57 2.41
CA VAL A 511 -9.16 8.59 1.00
C VAL A 511 -8.19 9.74 0.79
N ASN A 512 -8.47 10.92 1.36
CA ASN A 512 -7.67 12.10 1.11
C ASN A 512 -6.23 11.96 1.65
N ILE A 513 -6.10 11.31 2.80
CA ILE A 513 -4.79 10.99 3.38
C ILE A 513 -4.10 9.90 2.56
N SER A 514 -4.77 8.76 2.31
CA SER A 514 -4.15 7.60 1.66
C SER A 514 -3.84 7.85 0.19
N ALA A 515 -4.82 8.22 -0.62
CA ALA A 515 -4.71 8.21 -2.08
C ALA A 515 -4.14 9.52 -2.65
N ASN A 516 -4.43 10.66 -2.02
CA ASN A 516 -4.13 11.97 -2.63
C ASN A 516 -2.89 12.63 -2.02
N SER A 517 -2.86 12.81 -0.70
CA SER A 517 -1.80 13.59 -0.04
C SER A 517 -0.43 12.90 -0.12
N LEU A 518 -0.38 11.59 0.14
CA LEU A 518 0.86 10.81 0.11
C LEU A 518 1.44 10.74 -1.29
N SER A 519 0.58 10.53 -2.29
CA SER A 519 0.96 10.51 -3.69
C SER A 519 1.51 11.86 -4.15
N ALA A 520 0.83 12.97 -3.82
CA ALA A 520 1.33 14.31 -4.13
C ALA A 520 2.68 14.59 -3.44
N ALA A 521 2.84 14.12 -2.20
CA ALA A 521 4.09 14.25 -1.48
C ALA A 521 5.24 13.49 -2.14
N ASN A 522 5.03 12.26 -2.62
CA ASN A 522 6.05 11.51 -3.36
C ASN A 522 6.52 12.29 -4.60
N ASP A 523 5.60 12.85 -5.39
CA ASP A 523 5.97 13.66 -6.55
C ASP A 523 6.74 14.92 -6.17
N PHE A 524 6.27 15.66 -5.14
CA PHE A 524 6.98 16.84 -4.65
C PHE A 524 8.40 16.51 -4.20
N THR A 525 8.60 15.38 -3.52
CA THR A 525 9.95 14.93 -3.14
C THR A 525 10.81 14.56 -4.36
N ALA A 526 10.20 14.08 -5.44
CA ALA A 526 10.93 13.83 -6.68
C ALA A 526 11.29 15.12 -7.44
N LEU A 527 10.46 16.16 -7.36
CA LEU A 527 10.70 17.46 -7.99
C LEU A 527 11.77 18.29 -7.27
N ALA A 528 11.79 18.26 -5.94
CA ALA A 528 12.71 19.04 -5.12
C ALA A 528 13.27 18.23 -3.92
N PRO A 529 14.05 17.15 -4.17
CA PRO A 529 14.46 16.19 -3.14
C PRO A 529 15.31 16.78 -2.01
N GLN A 530 16.04 17.88 -2.26
CA GLN A 530 16.87 18.54 -1.25
C GLN A 530 16.04 19.38 -0.25
N VAL A 531 14.83 19.80 -0.62
CA VAL A 531 14.03 20.77 0.15
C VAL A 531 12.76 20.12 0.69
N LEU A 532 12.11 19.27 -0.10
CA LEU A 532 10.84 18.65 0.22
C LEU A 532 11.04 17.22 0.70
N ASN A 533 10.50 16.93 1.88
CA ASN A 533 10.28 15.58 2.38
C ASN A 533 8.78 15.26 2.35
N ILE A 534 8.39 14.02 2.65
CA ILE A 534 6.99 13.58 2.56
C ILE A 534 6.06 14.48 3.41
N ARG A 535 6.42 14.81 4.65
CA ARG A 535 5.61 15.69 5.51
C ARG A 535 5.42 17.08 4.91
N ARG A 536 6.51 17.71 4.46
CA ARG A 536 6.48 19.03 3.80
C ARG A 536 5.65 18.99 2.52
N GLY A 537 5.76 17.92 1.73
CA GLY A 537 4.97 17.70 0.53
C GLY A 537 3.47 17.58 0.79
N GLN A 538 3.06 16.85 1.84
CA GLN A 538 1.64 16.74 2.24
C GLN A 538 1.07 18.10 2.69
N ILE A 539 1.83 18.87 3.46
CA ILE A 539 1.43 20.23 3.90
C ILE A 539 1.29 21.16 2.69
N LEU A 540 2.25 21.13 1.77
CA LEU A 540 2.20 21.93 0.56
C LEU A 540 0.97 21.58 -0.30
N CYS A 541 0.69 20.30 -0.49
CA CYS A 541 -0.54 19.82 -1.14
C CYS A 541 -1.80 20.40 -0.46
N ALA A 542 -1.83 20.38 0.87
CA ALA A 542 -2.96 20.88 1.63
C ALA A 542 -3.19 22.39 1.48
N LEU A 543 -2.11 23.18 1.40
CA LEU A 543 -2.19 24.63 1.20
C LEU A 543 -2.60 24.97 -0.23
N LEU A 544 -2.02 24.28 -1.23
CA LEU A 544 -2.36 24.50 -2.64
C LEU A 544 -3.82 24.17 -2.96
N SER A 545 -4.44 23.26 -2.21
CA SER A 545 -5.84 22.88 -2.42
C SER A 545 -6.83 24.04 -2.32
N TRP A 546 -6.53 25.08 -1.54
CA TRP A 546 -7.36 26.28 -1.42
C TRP A 546 -7.35 27.12 -2.70
N ALA A 547 -6.18 27.23 -3.33
CA ALA A 547 -6.00 28.06 -4.52
C ALA A 547 -6.72 27.52 -5.76
N LEU A 548 -7.08 26.23 -5.76
CA LEU A 548 -7.75 25.56 -6.88
C LEU A 548 -9.25 25.83 -6.96
N VAL A 549 -9.86 26.42 -5.92
CA VAL A 549 -11.31 26.72 -5.88
C VAL A 549 -12.16 25.47 -6.25
N PRO A 550 -11.94 24.32 -5.58
CA PRO A 550 -12.44 23.01 -6.02
C PRO A 550 -13.97 22.90 -6.08
N TRP A 551 -14.71 23.71 -5.31
CA TRP A 551 -16.18 23.69 -5.29
C TRP A 551 -16.80 24.10 -6.62
N LYS A 552 -16.09 24.83 -7.49
CA LYS A 552 -16.59 25.13 -8.85
C LYS A 552 -16.64 23.89 -9.76
N ILE A 553 -15.76 22.91 -9.50
CA ILE A 553 -15.76 21.63 -10.23
C ILE A 553 -16.96 20.79 -9.80
N LEU A 554 -17.28 20.77 -8.50
CA LEU A 554 -18.43 20.06 -7.93
C LEU A 554 -19.74 20.86 -8.00
N ALA A 555 -19.82 21.91 -8.82
CA ALA A 555 -21.04 22.70 -8.97
C ALA A 555 -22.15 21.95 -9.73
N SER A 556 -21.79 21.00 -10.61
CA SER A 556 -22.74 20.15 -11.33
C SER A 556 -22.10 18.81 -11.72
N ALA A 557 -22.96 17.81 -11.97
CA ALA A 557 -22.55 16.50 -12.49
C ALA A 557 -21.78 16.61 -13.82
N ASP A 558 -22.22 17.48 -14.73
CA ASP A 558 -21.57 17.71 -16.02
C ASP A 558 -20.16 18.29 -15.88
N ASN A 559 -19.97 19.27 -14.98
CA ASN A 559 -18.66 19.86 -14.71
C ASN A 559 -17.71 18.82 -14.12
N PHE A 560 -18.22 18.00 -13.19
CA PHE A 560 -17.45 16.91 -12.59
C PHE A 560 -17.02 15.89 -13.65
N LEU A 561 -17.95 15.33 -14.45
CA LEU A 561 -17.63 14.36 -15.52
C LEU A 561 -16.69 14.94 -16.59
N SER A 562 -16.87 16.22 -16.93
CA SER A 562 -15.99 16.92 -17.89
C SER A 562 -14.56 17.03 -17.37
N PHE A 563 -14.40 17.37 -16.08
CA PHE A 563 -13.09 17.37 -15.41
C PHE A 563 -12.45 15.97 -15.42
N MET A 564 -13.22 14.92 -15.18
CA MET A 564 -12.74 13.53 -15.22
C MET A 564 -12.21 13.15 -16.59
N SER A 565 -12.97 13.46 -17.64
CA SER A 565 -12.61 13.17 -19.03
C SER A 565 -11.38 13.97 -19.47
N ALA A 566 -11.27 15.23 -19.02
CA ALA A 566 -10.21 16.15 -19.44
C ALA A 566 -8.81 15.61 -19.13
N TYR A 567 -8.66 14.91 -18.01
CA TYR A 567 -7.37 14.40 -17.58
C TYR A 567 -7.11 12.95 -17.94
N ALA A 568 -8.17 12.18 -18.20
CA ALA A 568 -8.07 10.81 -18.66
C ALA A 568 -7.20 10.70 -19.93
N ILE A 569 -7.26 11.72 -20.82
CA ILE A 569 -6.51 11.74 -22.08
C ILE A 569 -5.00 11.84 -21.90
N PHE A 570 -4.50 12.38 -20.78
CA PHE A 570 -3.07 12.47 -20.50
C PHE A 570 -2.55 11.24 -19.74
N LEU A 571 -3.35 10.74 -18.78
CA LEU A 571 -2.93 9.62 -17.94
C LEU A 571 -2.99 8.27 -18.65
N GLY A 572 -3.94 8.06 -19.58
CA GLY A 572 -3.97 6.84 -20.40
C GLY A 572 -2.64 6.59 -21.14
N PRO A 573 -2.14 7.57 -21.92
CA PRO A 573 -0.81 7.53 -22.52
C PRO A 573 0.34 7.27 -21.55
N ILE A 574 0.38 7.96 -20.40
CA ILE A 574 1.44 7.78 -19.39
C ILE A 574 1.43 6.34 -18.85
N ALA A 575 0.26 5.83 -18.51
CA ALA A 575 0.09 4.48 -18.00
C ALA A 575 0.51 3.42 -19.02
N ALA A 576 0.16 3.63 -20.30
CA ALA A 576 0.57 2.74 -21.40
C ALA A 576 2.09 2.67 -21.55
N ILE A 577 2.77 3.82 -21.58
CA ILE A 577 4.25 3.87 -21.71
C ILE A 577 4.89 3.07 -20.58
N MET A 578 4.51 3.33 -19.33
CA MET A 578 5.08 2.63 -18.17
C MET A 578 4.84 1.12 -18.20
N LEU A 579 3.62 0.72 -18.53
CA LEU A 579 3.22 -0.68 -18.54
C LEU A 579 4.00 -1.47 -19.60
N PHE A 580 3.99 -0.99 -20.84
CA PHE A 580 4.62 -1.70 -21.95
C PHE A 580 6.15 -1.59 -21.94
N ASP A 581 6.70 -0.50 -21.41
CA ASP A 581 8.15 -0.38 -21.23
C ASP A 581 8.70 -1.46 -20.31
N PHE A 582 8.06 -1.66 -19.15
CA PHE A 582 8.53 -2.65 -18.20
C PHE A 582 8.31 -4.07 -18.71
N TRP A 583 7.06 -4.42 -19.05
CA TRP A 583 6.69 -5.81 -19.32
C TRP A 583 7.13 -6.32 -20.68
N VAL A 584 7.16 -5.46 -21.70
CA VAL A 584 7.40 -5.87 -23.10
C VAL A 584 8.78 -5.42 -23.58
N VAL A 585 9.14 -4.15 -23.44
CA VAL A 585 10.41 -3.61 -23.98
C VAL A 585 11.61 -4.09 -23.17
N ASN A 586 11.56 -3.92 -21.84
CA ASN A 586 12.64 -4.26 -20.92
C ASN A 586 12.43 -5.63 -20.22
N ARG A 587 11.38 -6.37 -20.59
CA ARG A 587 11.12 -7.77 -20.19
C ARG A 587 11.21 -8.00 -18.67
N ALA A 588 10.60 -7.12 -17.91
CA ALA A 588 10.53 -7.08 -16.46
C ALA A 588 11.88 -6.85 -15.73
N LYS A 589 12.88 -6.26 -16.42
CA LYS A 589 14.21 -6.00 -15.85
C LYS A 589 14.52 -4.51 -15.83
N TYR A 590 14.74 -3.98 -14.63
CA TYR A 590 15.25 -2.63 -14.40
C TYR A 590 16.46 -2.69 -13.47
N ASP A 591 17.33 -1.70 -13.61
CA ASP A 591 18.39 -1.40 -12.67
C ASP A 591 17.87 -0.34 -11.67
N CYS A 592 17.69 -0.72 -10.41
CA CYS A 592 17.21 0.21 -9.38
C CYS A 592 18.18 1.33 -9.04
N LEU A 593 19.48 1.05 -9.02
CA LEU A 593 20.52 2.02 -8.65
C LEU A 593 20.60 3.14 -9.70
N ALA A 594 20.60 2.75 -10.98
CA ALA A 594 20.70 3.68 -12.10
C ALA A 594 19.52 4.67 -12.14
N LEU A 595 18.33 4.32 -11.62
CA LEU A 595 17.19 5.25 -11.54
C LEU A 595 17.42 6.44 -10.60
N TYR A 596 18.40 6.37 -9.69
CA TYR A 596 18.80 7.46 -8.80
C TYR A 596 20.05 8.21 -9.29
N GLN A 597 20.68 7.77 -10.38
CA GLN A 597 21.93 8.31 -10.90
C GLN A 597 21.71 9.01 -12.25
N PRO A 598 21.55 10.35 -12.28
CA PRO A 598 21.23 11.07 -13.52
C PRO A 598 22.30 10.96 -14.62
N LEU A 599 23.55 10.69 -14.23
CA LEU A 599 24.67 10.58 -15.16
C LEU A 599 24.90 9.13 -15.64
N ASN A 600 24.21 8.15 -15.05
CA ASN A 600 24.36 6.75 -15.42
C ASN A 600 23.84 6.54 -16.85
N PRO A 601 24.62 5.87 -17.74
CA PRO A 601 24.29 5.75 -19.15
C PRO A 601 22.98 4.98 -19.44
N ILE A 602 22.55 4.09 -18.54
CA ILE A 602 21.40 3.18 -18.75
C ILE A 602 20.12 3.96 -19.06
N TYR A 603 19.69 4.88 -18.19
CA TYR A 603 18.48 5.70 -18.37
C TYR A 603 18.77 7.13 -18.81
N ARG A 604 19.97 7.38 -19.34
CA ARG A 604 20.39 8.70 -19.81
C ARG A 604 19.74 9.08 -21.13
N TYR A 605 19.28 8.15 -21.97
CA TYR A 605 18.63 8.42 -23.25
C TYR A 605 19.25 9.58 -24.05
N VAL A 606 20.33 9.29 -24.76
CA VAL A 606 21.03 10.28 -25.59
C VAL A 606 20.43 10.29 -27.00
N CYS A 607 19.99 11.45 -27.48
CA CYS A 607 19.46 11.61 -28.83
C CYS A 607 20.12 12.79 -29.55
N THR A 608 20.64 12.52 -30.74
CA THR A 608 21.16 13.53 -31.66
C THR A 608 20.07 13.89 -32.65
N VAL A 609 19.59 15.15 -32.64
CA VAL A 609 18.48 15.58 -33.49
C VAL A 609 18.99 15.84 -34.92
N PRO A 610 18.53 15.09 -35.95
CA PRO A 610 19.06 15.23 -37.31
C PRO A 610 18.83 16.62 -37.95
N PHE A 611 17.73 17.29 -37.58
CA PHE A 611 17.32 18.60 -38.12
C PHE A 611 17.82 19.81 -37.32
N MET A 612 18.48 19.58 -36.17
CA MET A 612 19.13 20.62 -35.37
C MET A 612 20.60 20.24 -35.20
N THR A 613 21.39 20.48 -36.24
CA THR A 613 22.81 20.13 -36.32
C THR A 613 23.58 20.57 -35.07
N GLY A 614 24.07 19.59 -34.30
CA GLY A 614 24.98 19.78 -33.18
C GLY A 614 24.38 19.84 -31.77
N LYS A 615 23.04 19.76 -31.60
CA LYS A 615 22.42 19.73 -30.26
C LYS A 615 22.05 18.30 -29.84
N THR A 616 22.74 17.78 -28.84
CA THR A 616 22.44 16.51 -28.19
C THR A 616 21.46 16.74 -27.04
N ILE A 617 20.30 16.08 -27.09
CA ILE A 617 19.37 16.04 -25.96
C ILE A 617 19.74 14.83 -25.11
N TRP A 618 19.90 15.05 -23.81
CA TRP A 618 20.16 14.00 -22.82
C TRP A 618 19.03 13.94 -21.78
N GLY A 619 18.80 12.76 -21.23
CA GLY A 619 17.85 12.44 -20.17
C GLY A 619 16.39 12.38 -20.59
N VAL A 620 16.09 12.35 -21.89
CA VAL A 620 14.72 12.30 -22.41
C VAL A 620 14.59 11.17 -23.43
N ASN A 621 13.71 10.20 -23.16
CA ASN A 621 13.32 9.21 -24.14
C ASN A 621 12.37 9.84 -25.16
N TRP A 622 12.90 10.24 -26.31
CA TRP A 622 12.10 10.85 -27.39
C TRP A 622 10.99 9.92 -27.90
N ARG A 623 11.14 8.60 -27.77
CA ARG A 623 10.11 7.61 -28.17
C ARG A 623 8.89 7.74 -27.28
N ALA A 624 9.10 7.84 -25.96
CA ALA A 624 8.03 8.10 -25.00
C ALA A 624 7.33 9.43 -25.30
N LEU A 625 8.09 10.49 -25.59
CA LEU A 625 7.54 11.80 -25.92
C LEU A 625 6.70 11.79 -27.19
N VAL A 626 7.20 11.20 -28.29
CA VAL A 626 6.47 11.11 -29.55
C VAL A 626 5.21 10.27 -29.39
N SER A 627 5.30 9.11 -28.74
CA SER A 627 4.13 8.27 -28.47
C SER A 627 3.08 9.00 -27.65
N PHE A 628 3.49 9.73 -26.61
CA PHE A 628 2.61 10.54 -25.78
C PHE A 628 1.89 11.62 -26.60
N ILE A 629 2.61 12.35 -27.45
CA ILE A 629 2.03 13.37 -28.33
C ILE A 629 1.00 12.75 -29.28
N VAL A 630 1.31 11.60 -29.89
CA VAL A 630 0.38 10.91 -30.80
C VAL A 630 -0.88 10.44 -30.07
N GLY A 631 -0.76 10.01 -28.81
CA GLY A 631 -1.92 9.63 -27.99
C GLY A 631 -2.79 10.82 -27.54
N VAL A 632 -2.19 11.96 -27.22
CA VAL A 632 -2.88 13.12 -26.63
C VAL A 632 -3.50 14.03 -27.69
N VAL A 633 -2.75 14.35 -28.75
CA VAL A 633 -3.13 15.37 -29.74
C VAL A 633 -4.52 15.17 -30.35
N PRO A 634 -4.93 13.94 -30.74
CA PRO A 634 -6.25 13.72 -31.32
C PRO A 634 -7.40 14.14 -30.41
N SER A 635 -7.24 14.07 -29.09
CA SER A 635 -8.30 14.41 -28.12
C SER A 635 -8.29 15.89 -27.70
N LEU A 636 -7.30 16.69 -28.12
CA LEU A 636 -7.20 18.11 -27.76
C LEU A 636 -8.35 18.98 -28.30
N PRO A 637 -8.86 18.81 -29.54
CA PRO A 637 -9.98 19.62 -30.01
C PRO A 637 -11.23 19.45 -29.13
N GLY A 638 -11.59 18.22 -28.77
CA GLY A 638 -12.70 17.96 -27.86
C GLY A 638 -12.48 18.49 -26.44
N LEU A 639 -11.23 18.48 -25.94
CA LEU A 639 -10.90 19.14 -24.67
C LEU A 639 -11.10 20.66 -24.75
N ILE A 640 -10.68 21.31 -25.83
CA ILE A 640 -10.86 22.76 -26.03
C ILE A 640 -12.36 23.11 -26.05
N ASN A 641 -13.17 22.31 -26.74
CA ASN A 641 -14.63 22.48 -26.76
C ASN A 641 -15.26 22.26 -25.38
N ALA A 642 -14.79 21.26 -24.61
CA ALA A 642 -15.28 21.00 -23.25
C ALA A 642 -14.98 22.16 -22.28
N VAL A 643 -13.82 22.82 -22.43
CA VAL A 643 -13.45 23.99 -21.62
C VAL A 643 -14.17 25.25 -22.08
N ASN A 644 -14.30 25.44 -23.40
CA ASN A 644 -14.98 26.58 -23.99
C ASN A 644 -15.95 26.12 -25.09
N PRO A 645 -17.23 25.91 -24.73
CA PRO A 645 -18.26 25.46 -25.67
C PRO A 645 -18.51 26.41 -26.84
N LYS A 646 -17.98 27.64 -26.80
CA LYS A 646 -18.06 28.61 -27.91
C LYS A 646 -17.15 28.26 -29.08
N VAL A 647 -16.16 27.39 -28.86
CA VAL A 647 -15.26 26.92 -29.92
C VAL A 647 -15.89 25.69 -30.57
N ASP A 648 -16.43 25.85 -31.77
CA ASP A 648 -16.94 24.72 -32.55
C ASP A 648 -15.76 23.94 -33.16
N VAL A 649 -15.74 22.64 -32.90
CA VAL A 649 -14.70 21.71 -33.38
C VAL A 649 -15.27 20.64 -34.31
N GLY A 650 -16.57 20.71 -34.64
CA GLY A 650 -17.27 19.72 -35.44
C GLY A 650 -17.05 18.29 -34.92
N GLU A 651 -16.64 17.39 -35.81
CA GLU A 651 -16.35 15.98 -35.51
C GLU A 651 -15.13 15.77 -34.58
N GLY A 652 -14.32 16.81 -34.34
CA GLY A 652 -13.16 16.79 -33.45
C GLY A 652 -13.49 16.54 -31.97
N VAL A 653 -14.77 16.51 -31.61
CA VAL A 653 -15.25 16.16 -30.25
C VAL A 653 -15.16 14.66 -29.97
N HIS A 654 -15.27 13.81 -30.99
CA HIS A 654 -15.39 12.37 -30.82
C HIS A 654 -14.14 11.69 -30.24
N PRO A 655 -12.90 12.00 -30.69
CA PRO A 655 -11.68 11.47 -30.07
C PRO A 655 -11.54 11.76 -28.58
N TYR A 656 -12.17 12.81 -28.07
CA TYR A 656 -12.18 13.13 -26.64
C TYR A 656 -13.12 12.23 -25.85
N GLN A 657 -14.27 11.85 -26.44
CA GLN A 657 -15.29 11.02 -25.79
C GLN A 657 -14.81 9.60 -25.48
N PHE A 658 -13.88 9.04 -26.24
CA PHE A 658 -13.20 7.76 -25.92
C PHE A 658 -11.70 7.96 -25.64
N GLY A 659 -11.32 9.16 -25.19
CA GLY A 659 -9.94 9.63 -25.20
C GLY A 659 -8.97 8.82 -24.34
N TRP A 660 -9.43 8.21 -23.24
CA TRP A 660 -8.56 7.32 -22.47
C TRP A 660 -8.17 6.07 -23.27
N LEU A 661 -9.15 5.41 -23.92
CA LEU A 661 -8.89 4.21 -24.72
C LEU A 661 -8.06 4.52 -25.96
N LEU A 662 -8.38 5.61 -26.65
CA LEU A 662 -7.61 6.08 -27.79
C LEU A 662 -6.17 6.40 -27.38
N GLY A 663 -6.01 7.23 -26.36
CA GLY A 663 -4.70 7.65 -25.86
C GLY A 663 -3.86 6.47 -25.40
N PHE A 664 -4.43 5.55 -24.61
CA PHE A 664 -3.73 4.35 -24.16
C PHE A 664 -3.28 3.48 -25.34
N SER A 665 -4.19 3.16 -26.27
CA SER A 665 -3.94 2.21 -27.35
C SER A 665 -3.00 2.79 -28.41
N ALA A 666 -3.23 4.03 -28.84
CA ALA A 666 -2.37 4.72 -29.80
C ALA A 666 -0.95 4.91 -29.24
N THR A 667 -0.83 5.32 -27.98
CA THR A 667 0.48 5.47 -27.32
C THR A 667 1.20 4.13 -27.21
N ALA A 668 0.50 3.07 -26.78
CA ALA A 668 1.09 1.74 -26.66
C ALA A 668 1.64 1.24 -28.00
N LEU A 669 0.85 1.33 -29.07
CA LEU A 669 1.25 0.89 -30.41
C LEU A 669 2.47 1.66 -30.92
N VAL A 670 2.44 2.99 -30.82
CA VAL A 670 3.56 3.83 -31.29
C VAL A 670 4.81 3.61 -30.42
N TYR A 671 4.65 3.48 -29.11
CA TYR A 671 5.77 3.24 -28.20
C TYR A 671 6.47 1.91 -28.46
N LEU A 672 5.70 0.84 -28.63
CA LEU A 672 6.23 -0.48 -28.98
C LEU A 672 6.90 -0.45 -30.36
N ALA A 673 6.26 0.15 -31.36
CA ALA A 673 6.81 0.25 -32.71
C ALA A 673 8.14 1.02 -32.71
N LEU A 674 8.20 2.19 -32.07
CA LEU A 674 9.44 2.99 -31.99
C LEU A 674 10.52 2.29 -31.17
N SER A 675 10.15 1.56 -30.11
CA SER A 675 11.11 0.83 -29.27
C SER A 675 11.67 -0.40 -29.97
N TRP A 676 10.92 -1.04 -30.88
CA TRP A 676 11.42 -2.14 -31.69
C TRP A 676 12.19 -1.70 -32.93
N LEU A 677 11.75 -0.63 -33.59
CA LEU A 677 12.43 -0.08 -34.77
C LEU A 677 13.75 0.63 -34.39
N PHE A 678 13.78 1.29 -33.23
CA PHE A 678 14.95 2.00 -32.73
C PHE A 678 15.26 1.55 -31.30
N PRO A 679 15.77 0.33 -31.08
CA PRO A 679 16.00 -0.18 -29.72
C PRO A 679 17.10 0.60 -28.98
N VAL A 680 16.89 0.80 -27.67
CA VAL A 680 17.90 1.34 -26.75
C VAL A 680 18.54 0.16 -26.04
N LYS A 681 19.78 -0.19 -26.43
CA LYS A 681 20.44 -1.39 -25.90
C LYS A 681 20.92 -1.19 -24.47
N GLU A 682 21.17 0.05 -24.09
CA GLU A 682 21.67 0.46 -22.78
C GLU A 682 20.66 0.16 -21.66
N THR A 683 19.34 0.24 -21.94
CA THR A 683 18.28 -0.07 -20.97
C THR A 683 17.98 -1.57 -20.88
N GLN A 684 18.38 -2.34 -21.89
CA GLN A 684 18.12 -3.78 -21.98
C GLN A 684 19.19 -4.57 -21.23
N ILE A 685 19.11 -4.52 -19.90
CA ILE A 685 20.05 -5.20 -19.02
C ILE A 685 19.85 -6.73 -19.00
N PRO A 686 20.92 -7.52 -18.83
CA PRO A 686 20.83 -8.98 -18.82
C PRO A 686 20.12 -9.52 -17.57
N ARG A 687 20.32 -8.87 -16.41
CA ARG A 687 19.76 -9.22 -15.09
C ARG A 687 19.14 -7.98 -14.46
N ALA A 688 18.04 -8.14 -13.73
CA ALA A 688 17.45 -7.06 -12.92
C ALA A 688 18.34 -6.76 -11.70
N VAL A 689 18.53 -5.48 -11.36
CA VAL A 689 19.27 -5.07 -10.16
C VAL A 689 18.27 -4.57 -9.13
N PHE A 690 18.23 -5.23 -7.97
CA PHE A 690 17.26 -4.92 -6.92
C PHE A 690 17.83 -3.94 -5.88
N PRO A 691 16.97 -3.22 -5.12
CA PRO A 691 17.43 -2.27 -4.11
C PRO A 691 18.32 -2.89 -3.03
N ASP A 692 18.07 -4.14 -2.66
CA ASP A 692 18.73 -4.80 -1.53
C ASP A 692 20.18 -5.18 -1.86
N GLU A 693 20.46 -5.54 -3.11
CA GLU A 693 21.82 -5.85 -3.62
C GLU A 693 22.80 -4.67 -3.47
N ILE A 694 22.28 -3.42 -3.44
CA ILE A 694 23.08 -2.18 -3.31
C ILE A 694 23.64 -2.02 -1.88
N TYR A 695 22.93 -2.55 -0.87
CA TYR A 695 23.37 -2.46 0.53
C TYR A 695 24.39 -3.56 0.86
N ASP A 696 24.27 -4.73 0.26
CA ASP A 696 25.20 -5.84 0.46
C ASP A 696 26.59 -5.53 -0.13
N GLU A 697 26.68 -4.88 -1.29
CA GLU A 697 27.97 -4.43 -1.85
C GLU A 697 28.68 -3.38 -0.98
N ARG A 698 27.94 -2.53 -0.25
CA ARG A 698 28.54 -1.53 0.66
C ARG A 698 28.98 -2.13 1.99
N ALA A 699 28.34 -3.19 2.46
CA ALA A 699 28.72 -3.88 3.70
C ALA A 699 30.05 -4.64 3.55
N VAL A 700 30.38 -5.11 2.34
CA VAL A 700 31.66 -5.79 2.04
C VAL A 700 32.88 -4.85 2.17
N VAL A 701 32.70 -3.52 2.12
CA VAL A 701 33.82 -2.55 2.09
C VAL A 701 34.25 -2.06 3.49
N VAL A 702 33.68 -2.57 4.59
CA VAL A 702 34.02 -2.10 5.97
C VAL A 702 34.90 -3.07 6.77
N GLU A 703 35.33 -4.19 6.21
CA GLU A 703 36.44 -4.96 6.79
C GLU A 703 37.59 -5.07 5.80
N GLY A 704 38.71 -4.41 6.14
CA GLY A 704 39.89 -4.28 5.31
C GLY A 704 40.57 -5.59 4.96
N LEU A 705 40.16 -6.18 3.84
CA LEU A 705 40.99 -7.05 3.02
C LEU A 705 40.98 -6.49 1.60
N GLU A 706 42.12 -5.92 1.19
CA GLU A 706 42.41 -5.71 -0.24
C GLU A 706 42.38 -7.07 -0.93
N THR A 707 41.31 -7.35 -1.69
CA THR A 707 41.32 -8.45 -2.63
C THR A 707 41.93 -7.97 -3.93
N ASP A 708 43.11 -8.50 -4.23
CA ASP A 708 43.87 -8.20 -5.43
C ASP A 708 43.03 -8.56 -6.67
N SER A 709 42.73 -7.55 -7.48
CA SER A 709 41.78 -7.59 -8.59
C SER A 709 42.21 -8.44 -9.80
N SER A 710 43.24 -9.27 -9.67
CA SER A 710 43.83 -10.06 -10.77
C SER A 710 43.41 -11.53 -10.84
N GLU A 711 42.76 -12.11 -9.83
CA GLU A 711 42.41 -13.56 -9.86
C GLU A 711 41.01 -13.88 -10.42
N HIS A 712 40.08 -12.92 -10.45
CA HIS A 712 38.72 -13.16 -10.96
C HIS A 712 38.57 -13.25 -12.49
N MET A 713 39.58 -12.84 -13.26
CA MET A 713 39.61 -13.04 -14.72
C MET A 713 40.13 -14.43 -15.15
N SER A 714 40.78 -15.17 -14.25
CA SER A 714 41.33 -16.50 -14.55
C SER A 714 40.28 -17.61 -14.46
N ALA A 715 39.43 -17.57 -13.43
CA ALA A 715 38.45 -18.60 -13.13
C ALA A 715 37.28 -18.66 -14.14
N THR A 716 36.93 -17.54 -14.77
CA THR A 716 35.89 -17.48 -15.82
C THR A 716 36.35 -18.16 -17.12
N SER A 717 37.64 -18.10 -17.45
CA SER A 717 38.16 -18.72 -18.68
C SER A 717 38.31 -20.25 -18.59
N GLN A 718 38.46 -20.81 -17.39
CA GLN A 718 38.56 -22.26 -17.18
C GLN A 718 37.17 -22.93 -17.12
N GLY A 719 36.15 -22.25 -16.60
CA GLY A 719 34.77 -22.73 -16.61
C GLY A 719 34.16 -22.85 -18.02
N GLU A 720 34.49 -21.92 -18.92
CA GLU A 720 34.03 -21.95 -20.32
C GLU A 720 34.71 -23.05 -21.16
N LYS A 721 35.94 -23.47 -20.81
CA LYS A 721 36.62 -24.59 -21.49
C LYS A 721 36.11 -25.97 -21.06
N MET A 722 35.71 -26.16 -19.80
CA MET A 722 35.16 -27.45 -19.33
C MET A 722 33.71 -27.72 -19.80
N ALA A 723 32.93 -26.68 -20.10
CA ALA A 723 31.57 -26.83 -20.63
C ALA A 723 31.53 -27.16 -22.13
N ALA A 724 32.63 -26.92 -22.87
CA ALA A 724 32.73 -27.23 -24.30
C ALA A 724 33.14 -28.68 -24.59
N GLU A 725 33.75 -29.39 -23.64
CA GLU A 725 34.24 -30.77 -23.83
C GLU A 725 33.29 -31.87 -23.34
N SER A 726 32.29 -31.56 -22.50
CA SER A 726 31.33 -32.55 -21.99
C SER A 726 30.10 -32.79 -22.88
N GLY A 727 30.00 -32.11 -24.03
CA GLY A 727 28.91 -32.25 -25.02
C GLY A 727 29.09 -33.37 -26.05
N LYS A 728 30.09 -34.25 -25.90
CA LYS A 728 30.29 -35.43 -26.76
C LYS A 728 30.71 -36.61 -25.90
N VAL A 729 29.77 -37.48 -25.52
CA VAL A 729 29.87 -38.95 -25.44
C VAL A 729 28.54 -39.47 -24.86
N VAL A 730 27.82 -40.22 -25.72
CA VAL A 730 26.64 -41.11 -25.53
C VAL A 730 25.34 -40.49 -24.99
#